data_AF-A0A813TQN1-F1
#
_entry.id   AF-A0A813TQN1-F1
#
_cell.length_a   1.000
_cell.length_b   1.000
_cell.length_c   1.000
_cell.angle_alpha   90.00
_cell.angle_beta   90.00
_cell.angle_gamma   90.00
#
_symmetry.space_group_name_H-M   'P 1'
#
loop_
_entity.id
_entity.type
_entity.pdbx_description
1 polymer ?
#
loop_
_entity_poly.entity_id
_entity_poly.type
_entity_poly.pdbx_seq_one_letter_code
_entity_poly.pdbx_strand_id
1 'polypeptide(L)'
;MDTELINIRLLLHNFEDVHTSNIENVDTPFSIIDYAQEPLPSLVEACAPLISIVDNVLEHVVLAMTYTPIQPENNLTRDESASIRLYTMEWAIKRRSMYFILNQILKTKDQEKLRPWFKYLKLFLTALVKIPCAPAQTVWRGIRADISSEFKPRNDVIWWAFSSCTMTLPVLESNAYLGNTGARTLFSIEILNGRNIRPHSQFNKEDEILLLPGTCMEVQSKLPVQCGIPIVHLKQKIPDKTLLELPFKGAHLYPKQEPSWYRRKRFFVPISLLALLAVVAVVLSAVFATRSSPIHSQNITEKLCSNPFTSPTTYSTGNNPISFVLDSFINKTVLDIAVVNLNDNDINVFFGAGDGSFYTPYKYEAGGDPVSIVANDFNNDNKLDLAVANEGSSTVSILLGNSDGSFRKQDQYETGYNSYSLISSDFNGDNQLDLAVANRGENTVSILFGYGNGTFYVSPIKYPVGISPCSITKGDFNNDFKTDLAVSNCGDNTISILIGTKNGTFQNQSQYIVGSYPSCIISVNWNNDNQSDLMATTEFDSNINIFPSNGSGTFSTHLTITLSNGTNSIISGDFNNDNKLDFAMTNVIENTITIMFSNGNGTFPYIVYFVGNQPISLVSGDFNNDSHLDLAVAYAGEKNVGILLNDGNGNFMSELKYLMGTRPYAMTTGYFNNDNKLDIIVTIAGENAIKVMPGIGDGSFQVEIRYPAGLYPYSIISGYFNNDTYKDMAVVSYGDDTASIYLNYGNGTFQMPIKNSVGHTPRSIISGDYNNDTILDLVVSNQGENTISILIGLGNGEFKTQIKYMVGTKPRSLVSNDFNHDGKLDLIVVNEADNTISVLNGRGDGTFSSQVTYPTASDPFDITIGDFNNDSSMDLAIANIGISTITILLNNRNGTFGAYYTFSSGRYPNSITSADFNNDNKLDLAVASYGEQTVSIFLGDGKGNFSSRISYPAVNSPNFVRAGDFNNDGKIDMAVTSDTSNSLSIFLNSCD
;
A
#
# COMPACT_ATOMS: atom_id res chain seq x y z
N MET A 1 15.05 -11.59 14.52
CA MET A 1 14.26 -12.74 13.98
C MET A 1 14.80 -13.22 12.64
N ASP A 2 15.66 -12.41 12.03
CA ASP A 2 15.97 -12.39 10.60
C ASP A 2 16.98 -13.47 10.23
N THR A 3 17.89 -13.85 11.13
CA THR A 3 18.86 -14.92 10.92
C THR A 3 18.23 -16.31 10.73
N GLU A 4 17.07 -16.62 11.32
CA GLU A 4 16.32 -17.84 10.98
C GLU A 4 15.51 -17.69 9.69
N LEU A 5 15.00 -16.49 9.36
CA LEU A 5 14.35 -16.24 8.06
C LEU A 5 15.34 -16.37 6.89
N ILE A 6 16.57 -15.88 7.06
CA ILE A 6 17.66 -16.01 6.08
C ILE A 6 18.02 -17.49 5.90
N ASN A 7 18.16 -18.26 6.98
CA ASN A 7 18.40 -19.70 6.88
C ASN A 7 17.24 -20.47 6.22
N ILE A 8 15.98 -20.07 6.47
CA ILE A 8 14.81 -20.67 5.80
C ILE A 8 14.76 -20.27 4.31
N ARG A 9 15.05 -19.01 3.96
CA ARG A 9 15.16 -18.56 2.55
C ARG A 9 16.32 -19.25 1.82
N LEU A 10 17.47 -19.45 2.47
CA LEU A 10 18.59 -20.22 1.92
C LEU A 10 18.24 -21.72 1.74
N LEU A 11 17.48 -22.31 2.67
CA LEU A 11 16.94 -23.67 2.50
C LEU A 11 15.98 -23.75 1.31
N LEU A 12 15.11 -22.76 1.13
CA LEU A 12 14.17 -22.69 0.00
C LEU A 12 14.91 -22.53 -1.34
N HIS A 13 15.92 -21.64 -1.41
CA HIS A 13 16.74 -21.44 -2.62
C HIS A 13 17.47 -22.73 -3.05
N ASN A 14 18.01 -23.48 -2.09
CA ASN A 14 18.64 -24.78 -2.34
C ASN A 14 17.67 -25.88 -2.80
N PHE A 15 16.34 -25.69 -2.71
CA PHE A 15 15.35 -26.63 -3.26
C PHE A 15 14.85 -26.25 -4.65
N GLU A 16 14.85 -24.96 -5.02
CA GLU A 16 14.50 -24.54 -6.39
C GLU A 16 15.59 -24.90 -7.42
N ASP A 17 16.86 -24.95 -7.00
CA ASP A 17 17.97 -25.44 -7.84
C ASP A 17 17.95 -26.96 -8.13
N VAL A 18 17.08 -27.75 -7.47
CA VAL A 18 17.01 -29.22 -7.64
C VAL A 18 15.90 -29.65 -8.60
N HIS A 19 15.77 -28.96 -9.73
CA HIS A 19 15.00 -29.44 -10.88
C HIS A 19 15.75 -29.31 -12.22
N THR A 20 16.75 -30.19 -12.44
CA THR A 20 16.94 -30.93 -13.72
C THR A 20 18.10 -31.96 -13.74
N SER A 21 18.59 -32.45 -12.59
CA SER A 21 19.44 -33.67 -12.59
C SER A 21 19.12 -34.63 -11.44
N ASN A 22 18.93 -35.91 -11.79
CA ASN A 22 18.78 -37.06 -10.90
C ASN A 22 17.52 -37.16 -10.02
N ILE A 23 16.33 -36.96 -10.59
CA ILE A 23 15.19 -37.82 -10.22
C ILE A 23 15.31 -39.10 -11.05
N GLU A 24 16.07 -40.06 -10.55
CA GLU A 24 16.02 -41.44 -11.06
C GLU A 24 14.62 -42.03 -10.81
N ASN A 25 14.19 -42.95 -11.68
CA ASN A 25 12.92 -43.68 -11.51
C ASN A 25 12.92 -44.49 -10.21
N VAL A 26 12.29 -43.98 -9.16
CA VAL A 26 11.97 -44.75 -7.95
C VAL A 26 10.53 -45.26 -8.04
N ASP A 27 10.33 -46.24 -8.91
CA ASP A 27 9.13 -47.08 -8.99
C ASP A 27 9.05 -48.02 -7.76
N THR A 28 8.90 -47.47 -6.56
CA THR A 28 8.56 -48.24 -5.36
C THR A 28 7.50 -47.52 -4.52
N PRO A 29 6.36 -48.17 -4.18
CA PRO A 29 5.33 -47.54 -3.38
C PRO A 29 5.77 -47.49 -1.90
N PHE A 30 6.22 -46.32 -1.44
CA PHE A 30 6.43 -46.06 -0.02
C PHE A 30 5.18 -46.41 0.79
N SER A 31 5.37 -47.20 1.83
CA SER A 31 4.33 -47.64 2.76
C SER A 31 4.01 -46.51 3.75
N ILE A 32 2.78 -46.48 4.27
CA ILE A 32 2.41 -45.57 5.36
C ILE A 32 3.23 -45.85 6.65
N ILE A 33 3.81 -47.05 6.75
CA ILE A 33 4.72 -47.47 7.83
C ILE A 33 6.07 -46.73 7.71
N ASP A 34 6.53 -46.43 6.50
CA ASP A 34 7.85 -45.84 6.26
C ASP A 34 7.84 -44.36 6.71
N TYR A 35 6.78 -43.62 6.35
CA TYR A 35 6.51 -42.27 6.86
C TYR A 35 6.44 -42.18 8.39
N ALA A 36 6.02 -43.27 9.07
CA ALA A 36 6.00 -43.31 10.52
C ALA A 36 7.41 -43.46 11.12
N GLN A 37 8.35 -44.11 10.42
CA GLN A 37 9.72 -44.32 10.92
C GLN A 37 10.70 -43.19 10.56
N GLU A 38 10.37 -42.34 9.57
CA GLU A 38 11.12 -41.09 9.33
C GLU A 38 11.19 -40.21 10.61
N PRO A 39 12.19 -39.31 10.74
CA PRO A 39 12.15 -38.24 11.74
C PRO A 39 10.94 -37.30 11.54
N LEU A 40 10.70 -36.40 12.50
CA LEU A 40 9.73 -35.32 12.32
C LEU A 40 10.36 -34.28 11.38
N PRO A 41 9.75 -33.96 10.22
CA PRO A 41 10.30 -32.98 9.29
C PRO A 41 10.12 -31.54 9.82
N SER A 42 10.96 -30.62 9.36
CA SER A 42 10.70 -29.18 9.45
C SER A 42 9.44 -28.79 8.67
N LEU A 43 8.87 -27.61 8.93
CA LEU A 43 7.66 -27.15 8.24
C LEU A 43 7.87 -27.01 6.72
N VAL A 44 9.08 -26.61 6.30
CA VAL A 44 9.47 -26.50 4.88
C VAL A 44 9.49 -27.87 4.21
N GLU A 45 10.22 -28.85 4.77
CA GLU A 45 10.26 -30.23 4.26
C GLU A 45 8.89 -30.91 4.29
N ALA A 46 8.04 -30.53 5.25
CA ALA A 46 6.69 -31.03 5.38
C ALA A 46 5.74 -30.51 4.28
N CYS A 47 5.99 -29.29 3.79
CA CYS A 47 5.19 -28.63 2.75
C CYS A 47 5.77 -28.77 1.34
N ALA A 48 7.04 -29.15 1.16
CA ALA A 48 7.65 -29.32 -0.16
C ALA A 48 6.84 -30.21 -1.15
N PRO A 49 6.21 -31.33 -0.73
CA PRO A 49 5.36 -32.12 -1.64
C PRO A 49 4.04 -31.43 -2.06
N LEU A 50 3.70 -30.29 -1.44
CA LEU A 50 2.45 -29.56 -1.65
C LEU A 50 2.59 -28.40 -2.64
N ILE A 51 3.81 -28.04 -3.07
CA ILE A 51 4.08 -26.91 -3.98
C ILE A 51 3.25 -26.99 -5.28
N SER A 52 3.05 -28.20 -5.81
CA SER A 52 2.26 -28.44 -7.04
C SER A 52 0.74 -28.61 -6.81
N ILE A 53 0.28 -28.45 -5.56
CA ILE A 53 -1.09 -28.75 -5.11
C ILE A 53 -1.74 -27.51 -4.46
N VAL A 54 -0.93 -26.69 -3.81
CA VAL A 54 -1.33 -25.52 -3.03
C VAL A 54 -0.46 -24.35 -3.47
N ASP A 55 -1.05 -23.43 -4.24
CA ASP A 55 -0.37 -22.23 -4.76
C ASP A 55 0.32 -21.46 -3.64
N ASN A 56 1.48 -20.84 -3.89
CA ASN A 56 2.20 -19.97 -2.95
C ASN A 56 2.40 -20.55 -1.53
N VAL A 57 2.41 -21.88 -1.37
CA VAL A 57 2.50 -22.53 -0.05
C VAL A 57 3.80 -22.18 0.69
N LEU A 58 4.89 -21.92 -0.02
CA LEU A 58 6.19 -21.57 0.56
C LEU A 58 6.19 -20.16 1.15
N GLU A 59 5.55 -19.18 0.50
CA GLU A 59 5.34 -17.84 1.05
C GLU A 59 4.54 -17.90 2.36
N HIS A 60 3.45 -18.69 2.36
CA HIS A 60 2.62 -18.89 3.55
C HIS A 60 3.38 -19.64 4.66
N VAL A 61 4.28 -20.57 4.33
CA VAL A 61 5.19 -21.21 5.31
C VAL A 61 6.11 -20.17 5.95
N VAL A 62 6.69 -19.26 5.16
CA VAL A 62 7.54 -18.16 5.70
C VAL A 62 6.72 -17.29 6.64
N LEU A 63 5.54 -16.80 6.22
CA LEU A 63 4.64 -15.99 7.05
C LEU A 63 4.23 -16.73 8.34
N ALA A 64 3.88 -18.01 8.25
CA ALA A 64 3.52 -18.84 9.40
C ALA A 64 4.69 -18.99 10.40
N MET A 65 5.93 -19.10 9.92
CA MET A 65 7.12 -19.11 10.77
C MET A 65 7.39 -17.73 11.39
N THR A 66 7.31 -16.65 10.61
CA THR A 66 7.50 -15.26 11.08
C THR A 66 6.58 -14.93 12.26
N TYR A 67 5.28 -15.18 12.13
CA TYR A 67 4.29 -14.88 13.16
C TYR A 67 4.17 -15.95 14.26
N THR A 68 4.99 -17.01 14.24
CA THR A 68 5.03 -18.01 15.31
C THR A 68 6.15 -17.68 16.32
N PRO A 69 5.82 -17.55 17.62
CA PRO A 69 6.81 -17.28 18.67
C PRO A 69 7.95 -18.29 18.66
N ILE A 70 9.17 -17.82 18.99
CA ILE A 70 10.39 -18.65 19.07
C ILE A 70 10.22 -19.76 20.12
N GLN A 71 9.53 -19.48 21.23
CA GLN A 71 9.11 -20.46 22.22
C GLN A 71 7.57 -20.46 22.29
N PRO A 72 6.88 -21.28 21.48
CA PRO A 72 5.43 -21.36 21.50
C PRO A 72 4.92 -22.13 22.73
N GLU A 73 3.65 -21.89 23.08
CA GLU A 73 2.99 -22.57 24.20
C GLU A 73 2.90 -24.11 24.02
N ASN A 74 2.40 -24.78 25.06
CA ASN A 74 2.09 -26.22 25.07
C ASN A 74 3.28 -27.16 24.74
N ASN A 75 4.52 -26.69 24.94
CA ASN A 75 5.75 -27.46 24.68
C ASN A 75 5.87 -27.95 23.22
N LEU A 76 5.36 -27.13 22.29
CA LEU A 76 5.56 -27.29 20.85
C LEU A 76 6.95 -26.80 20.43
N THR A 77 7.48 -27.35 19.35
CA THR A 77 8.56 -26.69 18.59
C THR A 77 7.99 -25.56 17.73
N ARG A 78 8.86 -24.68 17.22
CA ARG A 78 8.46 -23.58 16.34
C ARG A 78 7.74 -24.11 15.08
N ASP A 79 8.28 -25.13 14.41
CA ASP A 79 7.66 -25.79 13.25
C ASP A 79 6.29 -26.41 13.57
N GLU A 80 6.15 -27.06 14.73
CA GLU A 80 4.88 -27.67 15.16
C GLU A 80 3.80 -26.59 15.34
N SER A 81 4.11 -25.50 16.04
CA SER A 81 3.19 -24.37 16.21
C SER A 81 2.90 -23.66 14.88
N ALA A 82 3.92 -23.45 14.04
CA ALA A 82 3.76 -22.80 12.75
C ALA A 82 2.95 -23.66 11.76
N SER A 83 3.00 -24.98 11.86
CA SER A 83 2.12 -25.87 11.09
C SER A 83 0.64 -25.63 11.38
N ILE A 84 0.30 -25.31 12.64
CA ILE A 84 -1.08 -24.97 13.04
C ILE A 84 -1.44 -23.58 12.55
N ARG A 85 -0.54 -22.60 12.68
CA ARG A 85 -0.75 -21.25 12.15
C ARG A 85 -1.06 -21.31 10.66
N LEU A 86 -0.21 -21.96 9.87
CA LEU A 86 -0.34 -22.16 8.42
C LEU A 86 -1.70 -22.76 8.03
N TYR A 87 -2.20 -23.73 8.79
CA TYR A 87 -3.52 -24.33 8.56
C TYR A 87 -4.67 -23.33 8.71
N THR A 88 -4.54 -22.41 9.67
CA THR A 88 -5.55 -21.38 10.01
C THR A 88 -5.42 -20.08 9.22
N MET A 89 -4.38 -19.93 8.39
CA MET A 89 -4.15 -18.66 7.68
C MET A 89 -5.29 -18.31 6.70
N GLU A 90 -5.57 -17.01 6.57
CA GLU A 90 -6.34 -16.43 5.47
C GLU A 90 -5.53 -16.47 4.17
N TRP A 91 -6.25 -16.59 3.05
CA TRP A 91 -5.69 -16.73 1.70
C TRP A 91 -6.52 -15.87 0.76
N ALA A 92 -5.87 -15.12 -0.14
CA ALA A 92 -6.53 -14.25 -1.12
C ALA A 92 -7.65 -14.96 -1.89
N ILE A 93 -7.43 -16.23 -2.28
CA ILE A 93 -8.46 -17.09 -2.88
C ILE A 93 -8.80 -18.23 -1.91
N LYS A 94 -9.89 -18.09 -1.13
CA LYS A 94 -10.30 -19.08 -0.12
C LYS A 94 -10.56 -20.51 -0.63
N ARG A 95 -10.69 -20.72 -1.96
CA ARG A 95 -10.78 -22.06 -2.59
C ARG A 95 -9.42 -22.71 -2.90
N ARG A 96 -8.33 -21.96 -2.79
CA ARG A 96 -6.94 -22.43 -2.98
C ARG A 96 -6.21 -22.62 -1.65
N SER A 97 -6.84 -22.29 -0.52
CA SER A 97 -6.20 -22.40 0.80
C SER A 97 -5.90 -23.83 1.22
N MET A 98 -4.85 -23.98 2.02
CA MET A 98 -4.48 -25.24 2.64
C MET A 98 -5.67 -25.86 3.41
N TYR A 99 -6.39 -25.04 4.19
CA TYR A 99 -7.64 -25.43 4.86
C TYR A 99 -8.65 -26.04 3.88
N PHE A 100 -8.94 -25.38 2.76
CA PHE A 100 -9.98 -25.80 1.84
C PHE A 100 -9.57 -27.09 1.11
N ILE A 101 -8.37 -27.13 0.53
CA ILE A 101 -7.90 -28.23 -0.29
C ILE A 101 -7.80 -29.52 0.54
N LEU A 102 -7.18 -29.47 1.73
CA LEU A 102 -7.07 -30.64 2.61
C LEU A 102 -8.45 -31.19 3.02
N ASN A 103 -9.39 -30.30 3.38
CA ASN A 103 -10.75 -30.71 3.75
C ASN A 103 -11.60 -31.19 2.56
N GLN A 104 -11.28 -30.83 1.32
CA GLN A 104 -11.88 -31.47 0.15
C GLN A 104 -11.31 -32.87 -0.04
N ILE A 105 -9.99 -33.03 0.00
CA ILE A 105 -9.31 -34.33 -0.19
C ILE A 105 -9.79 -35.35 0.85
N LEU A 106 -9.86 -34.98 2.13
CA LEU A 106 -10.36 -35.82 3.24
C LEU A 106 -11.80 -36.32 3.05
N LYS A 107 -12.62 -35.66 2.22
CA LYS A 107 -13.99 -36.06 1.89
C LYS A 107 -14.09 -36.92 0.62
N THR A 108 -13.00 -37.07 -0.13
CA THR A 108 -12.98 -37.93 -1.31
C THR A 108 -12.83 -39.41 -0.95
N LYS A 109 -13.18 -40.29 -1.88
CA LYS A 109 -12.92 -41.74 -1.76
C LYS A 109 -11.53 -42.15 -2.28
N ASP A 110 -10.78 -41.19 -2.81
CA ASP A 110 -9.50 -41.41 -3.48
C ASP A 110 -8.36 -41.10 -2.52
N GLN A 111 -7.96 -42.11 -1.75
CA GLN A 111 -6.99 -41.96 -0.67
C GLN A 111 -5.57 -41.63 -1.18
N GLU A 112 -5.27 -41.86 -2.47
CA GLU A 112 -3.96 -41.53 -3.03
C GLU A 112 -3.72 -40.01 -3.09
N LYS A 113 -4.79 -39.21 -3.14
CA LYS A 113 -4.69 -37.74 -3.06
C LYS A 113 -4.21 -37.22 -1.71
N LEU A 114 -4.26 -38.03 -0.65
CA LEU A 114 -3.67 -37.69 0.65
C LEU A 114 -2.15 -37.94 0.71
N ARG A 115 -1.58 -38.74 -0.20
CA ARG A 115 -0.17 -39.16 -0.12
C ARG A 115 0.83 -37.97 -0.05
N PRO A 116 0.68 -36.88 -0.82
CA PRO A 116 1.55 -35.70 -0.70
C PRO A 116 1.45 -35.00 0.67
N TRP A 117 0.30 -35.12 1.33
CA TRP A 117 0.02 -34.48 2.62
C TRP A 117 0.59 -35.22 3.83
N PHE A 118 1.17 -36.41 3.66
CA PHE A 118 1.60 -37.23 4.80
C PHE A 118 2.69 -36.59 5.67
N LYS A 119 3.67 -35.88 5.07
CA LYS A 119 4.71 -35.18 5.86
C LYS A 119 4.12 -34.01 6.66
N TYR A 120 3.30 -33.18 6.01
CA TYR A 120 2.55 -32.11 6.67
C TYR A 120 1.63 -32.62 7.79
N LEU A 121 0.80 -33.63 7.51
CA LEU A 121 -0.11 -34.22 8.49
C LEU A 121 0.63 -34.85 9.67
N LYS A 122 1.83 -35.41 9.46
CA LYS A 122 2.66 -35.93 10.55
C LYS A 122 3.10 -34.82 11.50
N LEU A 123 3.60 -33.69 10.98
CA LEU A 123 3.99 -32.53 11.78
C LEU A 123 2.78 -31.93 12.51
N PHE A 124 1.72 -31.61 11.76
CA PHE A 124 0.49 -31.00 12.27
C PHE A 124 -0.23 -31.86 13.33
N LEU A 125 -0.39 -33.17 13.10
CA LEU A 125 -0.99 -34.06 14.10
C LEU A 125 -0.10 -34.25 15.34
N THR A 126 1.23 -34.24 15.20
CA THR A 126 2.14 -34.32 16.35
C THR A 126 1.99 -33.08 17.24
N ALA A 127 1.88 -31.89 16.64
CA ALA A 127 1.57 -30.65 17.35
C ALA A 127 0.22 -30.75 18.10
N LEU A 128 -0.84 -31.16 17.41
CA LEU A 128 -2.19 -31.30 18.00
C LEU A 128 -2.26 -32.34 19.13
N VAL A 129 -1.36 -33.33 19.17
CA VAL A 129 -1.30 -34.31 20.28
C VAL A 129 -0.74 -33.69 21.56
N LYS A 130 0.21 -32.74 21.44
CA LYS A 130 0.83 -32.04 22.58
C LYS A 130 -0.09 -30.98 23.19
N ILE A 131 -0.96 -30.36 22.38
CA ILE A 131 -1.96 -29.38 22.84
C ILE A 131 -2.97 -30.05 23.79
N PRO A 132 -3.29 -29.44 24.95
CA PRO A 132 -4.27 -29.97 25.89
C PRO A 132 -5.68 -30.04 25.27
N CYS A 133 -6.45 -31.04 25.71
CA CYS A 133 -7.87 -31.12 25.37
C CYS A 133 -8.63 -29.99 26.06
N ALA A 134 -9.50 -29.30 25.31
CA ALA A 134 -10.47 -28.39 25.89
C ALA A 134 -11.40 -29.14 26.85
N PRO A 135 -11.88 -28.51 27.94
CA PRO A 135 -12.85 -29.12 28.83
C PRO A 135 -14.16 -29.44 28.10
N ALA A 136 -14.96 -30.37 28.63
CA ALA A 136 -16.25 -30.72 28.03
C ALA A 136 -17.20 -29.52 28.06
N GLN A 137 -17.54 -29.01 26.88
CA GLN A 137 -18.28 -27.76 26.68
C GLN A 137 -19.00 -27.77 25.33
N THR A 138 -19.87 -26.77 25.10
CA THR A 138 -20.50 -26.53 23.80
C THR A 138 -19.63 -25.60 22.96
N VAL A 139 -19.34 -25.99 21.72
CA VAL A 139 -18.72 -25.15 20.69
C VAL A 139 -19.63 -25.04 19.47
N TRP A 140 -19.38 -24.04 18.62
CA TRP A 140 -20.26 -23.68 17.51
C TRP A 140 -19.55 -23.72 16.16
N ARG A 141 -20.26 -24.15 15.11
CA ARG A 141 -19.79 -24.12 13.72
C ARG A 141 -20.90 -23.68 12.76
N GLY A 142 -20.68 -22.58 12.05
CA GLY A 142 -21.52 -22.18 10.92
C GLY A 142 -21.15 -22.90 9.62
N ILE A 143 -22.15 -23.19 8.77
CA ILE A 143 -21.97 -23.62 7.39
C ILE A 143 -22.90 -22.80 6.47
N ARG A 144 -22.33 -22.27 5.37
CA ARG A 144 -23.01 -21.49 4.32
C ARG A 144 -23.81 -22.38 3.34
N ALA A 145 -24.56 -23.33 3.88
CA ALA A 145 -25.52 -24.18 3.18
C ALA A 145 -26.55 -24.72 4.19
N ASP A 146 -27.83 -24.88 3.79
CA ASP A 146 -28.77 -25.65 4.60
C ASP A 146 -28.63 -27.15 4.31
N ILE A 147 -27.79 -27.80 5.11
CA ILE A 147 -27.62 -29.26 5.14
C ILE A 147 -28.36 -29.89 6.32
N SER A 148 -29.14 -29.11 7.07
CA SER A 148 -29.76 -29.55 8.32
C SER A 148 -30.61 -30.80 8.10
N SER A 149 -31.32 -30.90 6.96
CA SER A 149 -32.17 -32.04 6.59
C SER A 149 -31.47 -33.41 6.69
N GLU A 150 -30.16 -33.49 6.42
CA GLU A 150 -29.36 -34.72 6.42
C GLU A 150 -29.19 -35.34 7.81
N PHE A 151 -29.21 -34.52 8.88
CA PHE A 151 -28.90 -34.91 10.25
C PHE A 151 -30.15 -35.40 11.01
N LYS A 152 -30.48 -36.68 10.94
CA LYS A 152 -31.66 -37.23 11.64
C LYS A 152 -31.35 -37.46 13.14
N PRO A 153 -32.23 -37.06 14.09
CA PRO A 153 -32.00 -37.31 15.51
C PRO A 153 -31.79 -38.80 15.83
N ARG A 154 -30.89 -39.09 16.77
CA ARG A 154 -30.39 -40.44 17.14
C ARG A 154 -29.60 -41.19 16.05
N ASN A 155 -29.24 -40.54 14.94
CA ASN A 155 -28.19 -41.06 14.07
C ASN A 155 -26.82 -40.66 14.59
N ASP A 156 -25.86 -41.58 14.48
CA ASP A 156 -24.44 -41.26 14.59
C ASP A 156 -23.91 -40.70 13.27
N VAL A 157 -23.03 -39.72 13.36
CA VAL A 157 -22.34 -39.04 12.25
C VAL A 157 -20.85 -39.05 12.54
N ILE A 158 -20.04 -39.31 11.50
CA ILE A 158 -18.58 -39.23 11.58
C ILE A 158 -18.14 -37.92 10.91
N TRP A 159 -17.52 -37.05 11.68
CA TRP A 159 -17.02 -35.76 11.22
C TRP A 159 -15.64 -35.93 10.57
N TRP A 160 -15.56 -35.82 9.25
CA TRP A 160 -14.33 -36.09 8.47
C TRP A 160 -13.51 -34.84 8.08
N ALA A 161 -13.83 -33.68 8.66
CA ALA A 161 -13.13 -32.43 8.40
C ALA A 161 -12.34 -31.95 9.63
N PHE A 162 -11.16 -31.38 9.42
CA PHE A 162 -10.53 -30.52 10.42
C PHE A 162 -11.34 -29.23 10.50
N SER A 163 -12.02 -28.98 11.61
CA SER A 163 -12.98 -27.87 11.72
C SER A 163 -12.73 -27.03 12.95
N SER A 164 -12.36 -25.78 12.71
CA SER A 164 -12.29 -24.73 13.73
C SER A 164 -13.70 -24.38 14.20
N CYS A 165 -13.90 -24.28 15.51
CA CYS A 165 -15.17 -24.00 16.17
C CYS A 165 -14.95 -22.92 17.22
N THR A 166 -15.89 -21.98 17.33
CA THR A 166 -15.82 -20.92 18.34
C THR A 166 -16.59 -21.31 19.61
N MET A 167 -16.13 -20.83 20.77
CA MET A 167 -16.86 -20.87 22.03
C MET A 167 -17.85 -19.71 22.20
N THR A 168 -17.69 -18.63 21.44
CA THR A 168 -18.40 -17.35 21.64
C THR A 168 -19.47 -17.13 20.57
N LEU A 169 -20.71 -16.83 20.99
CA LEU A 169 -21.79 -16.51 20.04
C LEU A 169 -21.57 -15.22 19.23
N PRO A 170 -21.01 -14.11 19.77
CA PRO A 170 -20.77 -12.90 18.98
C PRO A 170 -19.86 -13.11 17.76
N VAL A 171 -18.93 -14.07 17.81
CA VAL A 171 -18.05 -14.43 16.66
C VAL A 171 -18.82 -15.19 15.55
N LEU A 172 -20.00 -15.74 15.86
CA LEU A 172 -20.92 -16.26 14.83
C LEU A 172 -21.73 -15.13 14.16
N GLU A 173 -21.97 -14.04 14.89
CA GLU A 173 -22.76 -12.88 14.45
C GLU A 173 -21.91 -11.88 13.63
N SER A 174 -20.58 -11.89 13.78
CA SER A 174 -19.62 -11.00 13.08
C SER A 174 -19.42 -11.29 11.58
N ASN A 175 -20.45 -11.78 10.87
CA ASN A 175 -20.50 -12.05 9.43
C ASN A 175 -19.54 -13.14 8.89
N ALA A 176 -18.41 -13.41 9.55
CA ALA A 176 -17.34 -14.29 9.06
C ALA A 176 -17.74 -15.78 9.06
N TYR A 177 -18.11 -16.34 10.22
CA TYR A 177 -18.35 -17.79 10.38
C TYR A 177 -19.64 -18.28 9.70
N LEU A 178 -20.72 -17.51 9.79
CA LEU A 178 -22.04 -17.94 9.31
C LEU A 178 -22.38 -17.37 7.93
N GLY A 179 -21.87 -16.19 7.57
CA GLY A 179 -22.26 -15.43 6.37
C GLY A 179 -23.66 -14.81 6.49
N ASN A 180 -23.91 -13.72 5.77
CA ASN A 180 -25.16 -12.95 5.90
C ASN A 180 -26.23 -13.27 4.84
N THR A 181 -25.86 -13.96 3.76
CA THR A 181 -26.73 -14.27 2.62
C THR A 181 -26.86 -15.78 2.40
N GLY A 182 -27.95 -16.20 1.76
CA GLY A 182 -28.19 -17.60 1.38
C GLY A 182 -28.63 -18.53 2.53
N ALA A 183 -28.84 -19.80 2.17
CA ALA A 183 -29.24 -20.88 3.07
C ALA A 183 -28.07 -21.33 3.96
N ARG A 184 -28.34 -21.59 5.24
CA ARG A 184 -27.32 -21.78 6.29
C ARG A 184 -27.71 -22.93 7.24
N THR A 185 -26.74 -23.48 7.95
CA THR A 185 -26.95 -24.38 9.10
C THR A 185 -25.96 -24.03 10.20
N LEU A 186 -26.44 -23.94 11.43
CA LEU A 186 -25.60 -23.77 12.61
C LEU A 186 -25.51 -25.09 13.38
N PHE A 187 -24.30 -25.53 13.69
CA PHE A 187 -24.05 -26.67 14.56
C PHE A 187 -23.72 -26.18 15.96
N SER A 188 -24.45 -26.72 16.94
CA SER A 188 -24.11 -26.69 18.36
C SER A 188 -23.51 -28.05 18.70
N ILE A 189 -22.29 -28.08 19.25
CA ILE A 189 -21.53 -29.33 19.40
C ILE A 189 -21.03 -29.45 20.85
N GLU A 190 -21.60 -30.38 21.62
CA GLU A 190 -21.02 -30.80 22.90
C GLU A 190 -19.75 -31.64 22.62
N ILE A 191 -18.58 -31.11 22.93
CA ILE A 191 -17.28 -31.76 22.69
C ILE A 191 -16.74 -32.46 23.94
N LEU A 192 -15.88 -33.46 23.71
CA LEU A 192 -15.16 -34.20 24.74
C LEU A 192 -13.63 -34.06 24.64
N ASN A 193 -13.08 -33.80 23.46
CA ASN A 193 -11.62 -33.76 23.26
C ASN A 193 -11.12 -32.81 22.15
N GLY A 194 -11.84 -31.72 21.87
CA GLY A 194 -11.36 -30.67 20.95
C GLY A 194 -10.02 -30.07 21.41
N ARG A 195 -9.23 -29.52 20.48
CA ARG A 195 -7.95 -28.87 20.81
C ARG A 195 -8.09 -27.37 20.81
N ASN A 196 -7.72 -26.70 21.89
CA ASN A 196 -7.65 -25.24 21.90
C ASN A 196 -6.41 -24.82 21.13
N ILE A 197 -6.60 -24.34 19.89
CA ILE A 197 -5.52 -23.92 19.01
C ILE A 197 -5.27 -22.42 19.03
N ARG A 198 -6.03 -21.64 19.83
CA ARG A 198 -5.91 -20.18 19.93
C ARG A 198 -4.46 -19.66 20.06
N PRO A 199 -3.57 -20.22 20.90
CA PRO A 199 -2.19 -19.71 21.01
C PRO A 199 -1.36 -19.91 19.73
N HIS A 200 -1.80 -20.80 18.85
CA HIS A 200 -1.05 -21.30 17.70
C HIS A 200 -1.72 -20.94 16.35
N SER A 201 -2.88 -20.28 16.36
CA SER A 201 -3.60 -19.89 15.15
C SER A 201 -3.31 -18.45 14.70
N GLN A 202 -3.71 -18.10 13.47
CA GLN A 202 -3.72 -16.69 13.04
C GLN A 202 -4.67 -15.86 13.93
N PHE A 203 -5.83 -16.41 14.29
CA PHE A 203 -6.88 -15.75 15.05
C PHE A 203 -6.70 -15.92 16.57
N ASN A 204 -5.53 -15.58 17.10
CA ASN A 204 -5.21 -15.77 18.52
C ASN A 204 -6.04 -14.92 19.51
N LYS A 205 -6.84 -13.97 19.01
CA LYS A 205 -7.86 -13.21 19.76
C LYS A 205 -9.23 -13.91 19.82
N GLU A 206 -9.47 -14.97 19.03
CA GLU A 206 -10.69 -15.77 19.05
C GLU A 206 -10.52 -17.08 19.83
N ASP A 207 -11.56 -17.54 20.53
CA ASP A 207 -11.52 -18.86 21.19
C ASP A 207 -11.71 -20.00 20.19
N GLU A 208 -10.60 -20.39 19.54
CA GLU A 208 -10.59 -21.35 18.44
C GLU A 208 -10.33 -22.80 18.91
N ILE A 209 -11.36 -23.63 18.82
CA ILE A 209 -11.30 -25.07 19.14
C ILE A 209 -11.32 -25.91 17.87
N LEU A 210 -10.26 -26.66 17.61
CA LEU A 210 -10.16 -27.56 16.46
C LEU A 210 -10.77 -28.94 16.76
N LEU A 211 -11.72 -29.34 15.90
CA LEU A 211 -12.23 -30.71 15.79
C LEU A 211 -11.38 -31.53 14.81
N LEU A 212 -11.10 -32.77 15.17
CA LEU A 212 -10.32 -33.70 14.35
C LEU A 212 -11.22 -34.55 13.43
N PRO A 213 -10.74 -34.94 12.23
CA PRO A 213 -11.38 -35.97 11.42
C PRO A 213 -11.60 -37.28 12.19
N GLY A 214 -12.62 -38.04 11.81
CA GLY A 214 -13.01 -39.28 12.48
C GLY A 214 -13.79 -39.09 13.78
N THR A 215 -14.07 -37.84 14.19
CA THR A 215 -14.85 -37.56 15.42
C THR A 215 -16.28 -38.08 15.28
N CYS A 216 -16.66 -39.04 16.13
CA CYS A 216 -18.00 -39.60 16.17
C CYS A 216 -18.93 -38.69 16.99
N MET A 217 -20.12 -38.39 16.48
CA MET A 217 -21.12 -37.55 17.13
C MET A 217 -22.52 -38.14 16.97
N GLU A 218 -23.38 -38.01 17.96
CA GLU A 218 -24.81 -38.31 17.83
C GLU A 218 -25.61 -37.02 17.64
N VAL A 219 -26.54 -37.03 16.69
CA VAL A 219 -27.53 -35.96 16.53
C VAL A 219 -28.53 -36.03 17.70
N GLN A 220 -28.37 -35.16 18.69
CA GLN A 220 -29.26 -35.11 19.86
C GLN A 220 -30.64 -34.55 19.49
N SER A 221 -30.65 -33.41 18.83
CA SER A 221 -31.89 -32.72 18.45
C SER A 221 -31.68 -31.80 17.24
N LYS A 222 -32.81 -31.42 16.65
CA LYS A 222 -32.94 -30.30 15.71
C LYS A 222 -33.86 -29.29 16.35
N LEU A 223 -33.39 -28.07 16.56
CA LEU A 223 -34.26 -27.00 17.06
C LEU A 223 -35.06 -26.43 15.86
N PRO A 224 -36.38 -26.18 16.03
CA PRO A 224 -37.18 -25.58 14.98
C PRO A 224 -36.71 -24.15 14.69
N VAL A 225 -36.93 -23.71 13.45
CA VAL A 225 -36.46 -22.41 12.93
C VAL A 225 -37.25 -21.26 13.57
N GLN A 226 -36.87 -20.84 14.78
CA GLN A 226 -37.45 -19.66 15.45
C GLN A 226 -36.73 -18.35 15.07
N CYS A 227 -35.50 -18.42 14.56
CA CYS A 227 -34.67 -17.25 14.18
C CYS A 227 -34.17 -17.29 12.72
N GLY A 228 -34.88 -17.98 11.82
CA GLY A 228 -34.53 -18.03 10.38
C GLY A 228 -33.37 -18.97 10.00
N ILE A 229 -32.63 -19.55 10.97
CA ILE A 229 -31.52 -20.47 10.72
C ILE A 229 -31.77 -21.81 11.44
N PRO A 230 -31.66 -22.97 10.78
CA PRO A 230 -31.80 -24.27 11.42
C PRO A 230 -30.56 -24.61 12.27
N ILE A 231 -30.79 -25.07 13.50
CA ILE A 231 -29.75 -25.48 14.43
C ILE A 231 -29.77 -27.01 14.62
N VAL A 232 -28.63 -27.64 14.37
CA VAL A 232 -28.40 -29.07 14.63
C VAL A 232 -27.56 -29.22 15.89
N HIS A 233 -28.08 -29.93 16.90
CA HIS A 233 -27.36 -30.22 18.13
C HIS A 233 -26.68 -31.59 18.03
N LEU A 234 -25.35 -31.60 18.14
CA LEU A 234 -24.49 -32.77 18.10
C LEU A 234 -23.83 -32.99 19.47
N LYS A 235 -23.71 -34.25 19.88
CA LYS A 235 -22.94 -34.63 21.08
C LYS A 235 -21.85 -35.61 20.69
N GLN A 236 -20.61 -35.29 21.00
CA GLN A 236 -19.48 -36.17 20.72
C GLN A 236 -19.61 -37.48 21.53
N LYS A 237 -19.35 -38.60 20.86
CA LYS A 237 -19.23 -39.94 21.47
C LYS A 237 -17.79 -40.42 21.35
N ILE A 238 -17.32 -41.15 22.37
CA ILE A 238 -16.12 -41.97 22.28
C ILE A 238 -16.57 -43.34 21.71
N PRO A 239 -16.15 -43.74 20.49
CA PRO A 239 -16.54 -45.02 19.93
C PRO A 239 -15.76 -46.17 20.56
N ASP A 240 -16.38 -47.36 20.65
CA ASP A 240 -15.75 -48.59 21.18
C ASP A 240 -14.51 -49.07 20.36
N LYS A 241 -14.31 -48.48 19.17
CA LYS A 241 -13.10 -48.63 18.36
C LYS A 241 -12.71 -47.27 17.80
N THR A 242 -11.47 -46.87 18.04
CA THR A 242 -10.87 -45.64 17.49
C THR A 242 -10.85 -45.70 15.96
N LEU A 243 -11.52 -44.75 15.30
CA LEU A 243 -11.56 -44.67 13.83
C LEU A 243 -10.29 -44.01 13.23
N LEU A 244 -9.53 -43.31 14.06
CA LEU A 244 -8.13 -42.94 13.84
C LEU A 244 -7.37 -43.21 15.12
N GLU A 245 -6.53 -44.25 15.15
CA GLU A 245 -5.37 -44.24 16.03
C GLU A 245 -4.29 -43.38 15.36
N LEU A 246 -3.79 -42.39 16.10
CA LEU A 246 -2.63 -41.60 15.70
C LEU A 246 -1.44 -42.55 15.46
N PRO A 247 -0.61 -42.34 14.43
CA PRO A 247 0.38 -43.34 13.98
C PRO A 247 1.55 -43.63 14.95
N PHE A 248 1.53 -43.10 16.18
CA PHE A 248 2.65 -43.14 17.13
C PHE A 248 2.28 -43.66 18.53
N LYS A 249 1.64 -44.83 18.61
CA LYS A 249 1.51 -45.54 19.89
C LYS A 249 1.91 -47.01 19.81
N GLY A 250 3.22 -47.23 19.93
CA GLY A 250 3.82 -48.55 20.14
C GLY A 250 4.03 -49.36 18.86
N ALA A 251 5.30 -49.53 18.46
CA ALA A 251 5.65 -50.47 17.40
C ALA A 251 5.37 -51.91 17.86
N HIS A 252 4.46 -52.62 17.18
CA HIS A 252 4.58 -54.03 16.78
C HIS A 252 3.44 -54.39 15.81
N LEU A 253 3.75 -55.21 14.79
CA LEU A 253 2.93 -55.38 13.58
C LEU A 253 2.07 -56.66 13.57
N TYR A 254 0.79 -56.52 13.19
CA TYR A 254 -0.15 -57.54 12.67
C TYR A 254 -0.61 -58.70 13.60
N PRO A 255 -1.67 -59.47 13.23
CA PRO A 255 -3.02 -59.02 12.89
C PRO A 255 -4.12 -59.92 13.54
N LYS A 256 -5.42 -59.53 13.46
CA LYS A 256 -6.54 -60.48 13.24
C LYS A 256 -7.91 -59.83 12.96
N GLN A 257 -8.60 -60.42 11.98
CA GLN A 257 -10.03 -60.34 11.66
C GLN A 257 -10.56 -59.05 10.98
N GLU A 258 -10.64 -59.10 9.65
CA GLU A 258 -11.50 -58.24 8.82
C GLU A 258 -13.01 -58.53 9.06
N PRO A 259 -13.87 -57.52 9.21
CA PRO A 259 -15.33 -57.68 9.12
C PRO A 259 -15.82 -57.78 7.66
N SER A 260 -16.73 -58.71 7.41
CA SER A 260 -16.98 -59.34 6.12
C SER A 260 -17.91 -58.61 5.12
N TRP A 261 -18.03 -57.28 5.17
CA TRP A 261 -19.02 -56.55 4.34
C TRP A 261 -18.47 -55.90 3.05
N TYR A 262 -17.15 -55.80 2.86
CA TYR A 262 -16.56 -55.13 1.69
C TYR A 262 -16.41 -56.00 0.42
N ARG A 263 -16.88 -57.25 0.44
CA ARG A 263 -16.92 -58.11 -0.77
C ARG A 263 -18.25 -58.00 -1.51
N ARG A 264 -18.35 -57.08 -2.48
CA ARG A 264 -18.98 -57.28 -3.82
C ARG A 264 -19.22 -55.97 -4.59
N LYS A 265 -18.37 -55.68 -5.58
CA LYS A 265 -18.75 -55.48 -7.00
C LYS A 265 -17.49 -55.15 -7.82
N ARG A 266 -16.86 -56.17 -8.39
CA ARG A 266 -15.96 -55.99 -9.54
C ARG A 266 -16.83 -55.85 -10.80
N PHE A 267 -16.66 -54.76 -11.54
CA PHE A 267 -17.03 -54.72 -12.96
C PHE A 267 -15.74 -54.69 -13.77
N PHE A 268 -15.58 -55.68 -14.64
CA PHE A 268 -14.56 -55.68 -15.67
C PHE A 268 -15.01 -54.73 -16.79
N VAL A 269 -14.16 -53.81 -17.23
CA VAL A 269 -14.31 -53.12 -18.52
C VAL A 269 -13.43 -53.86 -19.54
N PRO A 270 -13.94 -54.27 -20.71
CA PRO A 270 -13.13 -55.00 -21.69
C PRO A 270 -12.09 -54.09 -22.36
N ILE A 271 -10.92 -54.65 -22.66
CA ILE A 271 -9.79 -53.98 -23.33
C ILE A 271 -10.17 -53.40 -24.71
N SER A 272 -11.25 -53.90 -25.34
CA SER A 272 -11.80 -53.36 -26.59
C SER A 272 -12.37 -51.94 -26.50
N LEU A 273 -12.64 -51.40 -25.29
CA LEU A 273 -13.13 -50.02 -25.13
C LEU A 273 -12.00 -48.98 -25.14
N LEU A 274 -10.80 -49.35 -24.66
CA LEU A 274 -9.61 -48.49 -24.66
C LEU A 274 -9.05 -48.26 -26.07
N ALA A 275 -9.17 -49.26 -26.95
CA ALA A 275 -8.74 -49.12 -28.35
C ALA A 275 -9.60 -48.15 -29.18
N LEU A 276 -10.88 -47.95 -28.83
CA LEU A 276 -11.77 -47.07 -29.59
C LEU A 276 -11.52 -45.58 -29.31
N LEU A 277 -11.15 -45.24 -28.06
CA LEU A 277 -10.84 -43.87 -27.66
C LEU A 277 -9.53 -43.34 -28.28
N ALA A 278 -8.53 -44.21 -28.43
CA ALA A 278 -7.26 -43.83 -29.08
C ALA A 278 -7.44 -43.48 -30.57
N VAL A 279 -8.31 -44.20 -31.29
CA VAL A 279 -8.56 -43.93 -32.72
C VAL A 279 -9.35 -42.63 -32.93
N VAL A 280 -10.30 -42.30 -32.05
CA VAL A 280 -11.05 -41.04 -32.13
C VAL A 280 -10.15 -39.82 -31.89
N ALA A 281 -9.19 -39.90 -30.97
CA ALA A 281 -8.22 -38.81 -30.71
C ALA A 281 -7.27 -38.55 -31.90
N VAL A 282 -6.86 -39.60 -32.62
CA VAL A 282 -5.97 -39.48 -33.80
C VAL A 282 -6.73 -38.99 -35.04
N VAL A 283 -8.01 -39.32 -35.19
CA VAL A 283 -8.83 -38.82 -36.31
C VAL A 283 -9.25 -37.36 -36.12
N LEU A 284 -9.52 -36.93 -34.87
CA LEU A 284 -9.84 -35.52 -34.59
C LEU A 284 -8.64 -34.57 -34.79
N SER A 285 -7.42 -35.01 -34.46
CA SER A 285 -6.21 -34.21 -34.71
C SER A 285 -5.84 -34.13 -36.21
N ALA A 286 -6.14 -35.17 -37.00
CA ALA A 286 -5.93 -35.15 -38.45
C ALA A 286 -6.92 -34.27 -39.23
N VAL A 287 -8.16 -34.10 -38.75
CA VAL A 287 -9.19 -33.29 -39.45
C VAL A 287 -9.02 -31.78 -39.22
N PHE A 288 -8.43 -31.35 -38.10
CA PHE A 288 -8.11 -29.94 -37.86
C PHE A 288 -6.86 -29.44 -38.61
N ALA A 289 -6.00 -30.33 -39.12
CA ALA A 289 -4.71 -29.98 -39.73
C ALA A 289 -4.77 -29.53 -41.21
N THR A 290 -5.93 -29.61 -41.89
CA THR A 290 -6.01 -29.37 -43.36
C THR A 290 -7.11 -28.41 -43.81
N ARG A 291 -7.59 -27.51 -42.95
CA ARG A 291 -8.44 -26.36 -43.36
C ARG A 291 -8.11 -25.08 -42.58
N SER A 292 -6.95 -24.50 -42.88
CA SER A 292 -6.57 -23.14 -42.48
C SER A 292 -5.82 -22.42 -43.60
N SER A 293 -6.57 -21.96 -44.61
CA SER A 293 -6.20 -20.74 -45.34
C SER A 293 -6.59 -19.54 -44.45
N PRO A 294 -5.86 -18.41 -44.52
CA PRO A 294 -5.71 -17.53 -43.36
C PRO A 294 -6.99 -16.76 -43.03
N ILE A 295 -7.50 -16.97 -41.82
CA ILE A 295 -8.37 -16.01 -41.16
C ILE A 295 -7.45 -15.06 -40.40
N HIS A 296 -7.64 -13.75 -40.61
CA HIS A 296 -6.91 -12.69 -39.91
C HIS A 296 -6.94 -12.92 -38.40
N SER A 297 -5.76 -13.19 -37.81
CA SER A 297 -5.50 -12.77 -36.45
C SER A 297 -5.46 -11.24 -36.47
N GLN A 298 -6.58 -10.60 -36.13
CA GLN A 298 -6.45 -9.25 -35.59
C GLN A 298 -5.66 -9.37 -34.29
N ASN A 299 -4.46 -8.80 -34.31
CA ASN A 299 -3.69 -8.59 -33.11
C ASN A 299 -4.54 -7.77 -32.14
N ILE A 300 -5.02 -8.39 -31.06
CA ILE A 300 -5.20 -7.67 -29.81
C ILE A 300 -3.85 -7.74 -29.10
N THR A 301 -2.88 -7.02 -29.68
CA THR A 301 -1.86 -6.37 -28.86
C THR A 301 -2.60 -5.34 -28.02
N GLU A 302 -2.77 -5.59 -26.72
CA GLU A 302 -3.01 -4.48 -25.80
C GLU A 302 -1.81 -3.55 -25.91
N LYS A 303 -2.06 -2.40 -26.53
CA LYS A 303 -1.05 -1.41 -26.88
C LYS A 303 -0.79 -0.55 -25.66
N LEU A 304 -0.19 -1.15 -24.63
CA LEU A 304 0.27 -0.45 -23.43
C LEU A 304 1.28 0.63 -23.87
N CYS A 305 1.00 1.88 -23.51
CA CYS A 305 1.64 3.05 -24.10
C CYS A 305 3.12 3.19 -23.71
N SER A 306 4.02 2.87 -24.63
CA SER A 306 5.48 2.95 -24.42
C SER A 306 6.07 4.37 -24.41
N ASN A 307 5.36 5.34 -25.02
CA ASN A 307 5.50 6.80 -24.89
C ASN A 307 4.49 7.42 -25.90
N PRO A 308 3.50 8.24 -25.48
CA PRO A 308 2.49 8.75 -26.42
C PRO A 308 2.92 9.98 -27.23
N PHE A 309 3.95 10.73 -26.81
CA PHE A 309 4.14 12.12 -27.24
C PHE A 309 5.50 12.39 -27.88
N THR A 310 5.47 12.77 -29.16
CA THR A 310 6.56 13.48 -29.85
C THR A 310 6.60 14.96 -29.45
N SER A 311 7.64 15.69 -29.86
CA SER A 311 7.71 17.15 -29.65
C SER A 311 6.42 17.85 -30.10
N PRO A 312 5.85 18.77 -29.30
CA PRO A 312 4.54 19.35 -29.57
C PRO A 312 4.56 20.20 -30.84
N THR A 313 3.61 19.95 -31.73
CA THR A 313 3.36 20.81 -32.89
C THR A 313 2.46 21.97 -32.45
N THR A 314 2.97 23.19 -32.51
CA THR A 314 2.19 24.38 -32.14
C THR A 314 1.27 24.79 -33.28
N TYR A 315 -0.04 24.87 -33.00
CA TYR A 315 -1.05 25.41 -33.91
C TYR A 315 -1.47 26.80 -33.44
N SER A 316 -1.49 27.78 -34.35
CA SER A 316 -2.03 29.11 -34.05
C SER A 316 -3.56 29.06 -34.05
N THR A 317 -4.19 29.44 -32.94
CA THR A 317 -5.64 29.58 -32.83
C THR A 317 -6.05 31.03 -33.17
N GLY A 318 -6.27 31.86 -32.16
CA GLY A 318 -6.56 33.28 -32.21
C GLY A 318 -5.98 33.98 -30.96
N ASN A 319 -6.46 35.18 -30.67
CA ASN A 319 -6.01 35.97 -29.53
C ASN A 319 -6.75 35.58 -28.24
N ASN A 320 -5.98 35.24 -27.20
CA ASN A 320 -6.48 34.86 -25.89
C ASN A 320 -7.43 33.62 -25.92
N PRO A 321 -6.94 32.44 -26.33
CA PRO A 321 -7.68 31.19 -26.21
C PRO A 321 -7.94 30.87 -24.73
N ILE A 322 -9.20 30.65 -24.36
CA ILE A 322 -9.61 30.55 -22.95
C ILE A 322 -10.35 29.25 -22.60
N SER A 323 -10.96 28.58 -23.58
CA SER A 323 -11.68 27.32 -23.40
C SER A 323 -11.65 26.47 -24.67
N PHE A 324 -11.79 25.15 -24.54
CA PHE A 324 -11.84 24.23 -25.67
C PHE A 324 -12.67 22.98 -25.34
N VAL A 325 -13.09 22.26 -26.39
CA VAL A 325 -13.72 20.94 -26.30
C VAL A 325 -13.06 19.97 -27.29
N LEU A 326 -12.99 18.69 -26.91
CA LEU A 326 -12.41 17.57 -27.64
C LEU A 326 -13.51 16.55 -27.96
N ASP A 327 -13.82 16.33 -29.24
CA ASP A 327 -14.77 15.29 -29.68
C ASP A 327 -14.64 15.02 -31.20
N SER A 328 -15.38 14.07 -31.79
CA SER A 328 -15.36 13.81 -33.25
C SER A 328 -16.55 14.45 -33.97
N PHE A 329 -16.34 15.62 -34.60
CA PHE A 329 -17.39 16.35 -35.30
C PHE A 329 -17.77 15.71 -36.65
N ILE A 330 -16.94 14.81 -37.19
CA ILE A 330 -17.18 14.09 -38.46
C ILE A 330 -17.65 12.63 -38.21
N ASN A 331 -17.94 12.26 -36.96
CA ASN A 331 -18.36 10.90 -36.57
C ASN A 331 -17.39 9.81 -37.08
N LYS A 332 -16.12 9.98 -36.74
CA LYS A 332 -15.01 9.07 -37.04
C LYS A 332 -14.30 8.67 -35.75
N THR A 333 -13.43 7.67 -35.80
CA THR A 333 -12.57 7.27 -34.66
C THR A 333 -11.38 8.23 -34.44
N VAL A 334 -11.55 9.51 -34.76
CA VAL A 334 -10.51 10.56 -34.69
C VAL A 334 -11.10 11.76 -33.98
N LEU A 335 -10.39 12.24 -32.96
CA LEU A 335 -10.76 13.42 -32.19
C LEU A 335 -10.36 14.70 -32.92
N ASP A 336 -11.26 15.67 -32.88
CA ASP A 336 -11.13 17.05 -33.34
C ASP A 336 -11.12 17.98 -32.12
N ILE A 337 -10.72 19.25 -32.28
CA ILE A 337 -10.73 20.26 -31.20
C ILE A 337 -11.49 21.50 -31.66
N ALA A 338 -12.40 22.02 -30.84
CA ALA A 338 -12.93 23.38 -31.00
C ALA A 338 -12.39 24.28 -29.87
N VAL A 339 -11.71 25.39 -30.24
CA VAL A 339 -11.09 26.35 -29.31
C VAL A 339 -11.79 27.70 -29.40
N VAL A 340 -12.17 28.26 -28.26
CA VAL A 340 -12.76 29.60 -28.13
C VAL A 340 -11.67 30.64 -27.88
N ASN A 341 -11.65 31.71 -28.69
CA ASN A 341 -10.70 32.82 -28.54
C ASN A 341 -11.44 34.11 -28.12
N LEU A 342 -11.21 34.55 -26.87
CA LEU A 342 -11.97 35.63 -26.22
C LEU A 342 -11.89 36.95 -27.02
N ASN A 343 -10.68 37.39 -27.37
CA ASN A 343 -10.48 38.72 -27.97
C ASN A 343 -10.90 38.80 -29.45
N ASP A 344 -11.05 37.65 -30.12
CA ASP A 344 -11.40 37.58 -31.54
C ASP A 344 -12.90 37.27 -31.78
N ASN A 345 -13.67 37.01 -30.71
CA ASN A 345 -15.10 36.65 -30.74
C ASN A 345 -15.41 35.45 -31.65
N ASP A 346 -14.58 34.41 -31.59
CA ASP A 346 -14.63 33.28 -32.51
C ASP A 346 -14.38 31.91 -31.86
N ILE A 347 -14.63 30.88 -32.67
CA ILE A 347 -14.31 29.48 -32.40
C ILE A 347 -13.48 28.96 -33.57
N ASN A 348 -12.29 28.42 -33.29
CA ASN A 348 -11.47 27.71 -34.27
C ASN A 348 -11.61 26.20 -34.09
N VAL A 349 -12.12 25.53 -35.12
CA VAL A 349 -12.32 24.08 -35.17
C VAL A 349 -11.20 23.43 -35.98
N PHE A 350 -10.43 22.58 -35.32
CA PHE A 350 -9.30 21.82 -35.82
C PHE A 350 -9.71 20.36 -36.04
N PHE A 351 -9.83 19.94 -37.29
CA PHE A 351 -10.06 18.53 -37.60
C PHE A 351 -8.77 17.71 -37.45
N GLY A 352 -8.85 16.58 -36.75
CA GLY A 352 -7.74 15.66 -36.56
C GLY A 352 -7.40 14.90 -37.84
N ALA A 353 -6.11 14.76 -38.14
CA ALA A 353 -5.63 13.90 -39.22
C ALA A 353 -5.51 12.42 -38.81
N GLY A 354 -5.63 12.11 -37.51
CA GLY A 354 -5.54 10.76 -36.94
C GLY A 354 -4.11 10.29 -36.65
N ASP A 355 -3.10 11.11 -36.93
CA ASP A 355 -1.68 10.86 -36.68
C ASP A 355 -1.09 11.76 -35.55
N GLY A 356 -1.96 12.51 -34.86
CA GLY A 356 -1.58 13.52 -33.86
C GLY A 356 -1.42 14.94 -34.43
N SER A 357 -1.61 15.13 -35.73
CA SER A 357 -1.66 16.46 -36.36
C SER A 357 -3.10 16.93 -36.64
N PHE A 358 -3.28 18.23 -36.80
CA PHE A 358 -4.53 18.88 -37.19
C PHE A 358 -4.42 19.56 -38.55
N TYR A 359 -5.53 19.56 -39.30
CA TYR A 359 -5.68 20.36 -40.51
C TYR A 359 -5.80 21.86 -40.18
N THR A 360 -5.71 22.71 -41.21
CA THR A 360 -5.98 24.15 -41.09
C THR A 360 -7.37 24.37 -40.47
N PRO A 361 -7.50 25.19 -39.40
CA PRO A 361 -8.75 25.33 -38.69
C PRO A 361 -9.81 26.06 -39.51
N TYR A 362 -11.07 25.69 -39.30
CA TYR A 362 -12.22 26.48 -39.72
C TYR A 362 -12.59 27.44 -38.59
N LYS A 363 -12.84 28.71 -38.94
CA LYS A 363 -13.21 29.77 -37.99
C LYS A 363 -14.70 30.07 -38.09
N TYR A 364 -15.38 30.09 -36.95
CA TYR A 364 -16.79 30.40 -36.79
C TYR A 364 -16.98 31.58 -35.84
N GLU A 365 -17.98 32.43 -36.08
CA GLU A 365 -18.30 33.55 -35.19
C GLU A 365 -18.99 33.05 -33.92
N ALA A 366 -18.62 33.61 -32.77
CA ALA A 366 -19.32 33.48 -31.48
C ALA A 366 -20.00 34.81 -31.09
N GLY A 367 -20.54 34.90 -29.88
CA GLY A 367 -20.96 36.16 -29.29
C GLY A 367 -19.79 37.00 -28.80
N GLY A 368 -20.09 38.06 -28.05
CA GLY A 368 -19.09 38.97 -27.49
C GLY A 368 -18.41 38.38 -26.25
N ASP A 369 -17.08 38.41 -26.23
CA ASP A 369 -16.18 37.85 -25.21
C ASP A 369 -16.55 36.40 -24.82
N PRO A 370 -16.38 35.43 -25.74
CA PRO A 370 -16.73 34.02 -25.51
C PRO A 370 -15.75 33.34 -24.55
N VAL A 371 -16.28 32.61 -23.55
CA VAL A 371 -15.51 32.16 -22.36
C VAL A 371 -15.62 30.67 -22.03
N SER A 372 -16.68 29.98 -22.46
CA SER A 372 -16.93 28.57 -22.13
C SER A 372 -17.66 27.88 -23.28
N ILE A 373 -17.36 26.59 -23.53
CA ILE A 373 -17.90 25.81 -24.66
C ILE A 373 -18.24 24.37 -24.23
N VAL A 374 -19.31 23.81 -24.78
CA VAL A 374 -19.61 22.36 -24.76
C VAL A 374 -20.02 21.87 -26.15
N ALA A 375 -19.75 20.60 -26.45
CA ALA A 375 -20.19 19.91 -27.66
C ALA A 375 -21.20 18.82 -27.32
N ASN A 376 -22.38 18.81 -27.95
CA ASN A 376 -23.45 17.80 -27.77
C ASN A 376 -24.41 17.84 -28.96
N ASP A 377 -25.18 16.78 -29.20
CA ASP A 377 -26.27 16.80 -30.20
C ASP A 377 -27.54 17.45 -29.63
N PHE A 378 -27.77 18.74 -29.92
CA PHE A 378 -28.95 19.47 -29.46
C PHE A 378 -30.16 19.30 -30.40
N ASN A 379 -29.98 18.64 -31.54
CA ASN A 379 -31.01 18.50 -32.58
C ASN A 379 -31.39 17.05 -32.93
N ASN A 380 -30.85 16.08 -32.19
CA ASN A 380 -31.06 14.63 -32.30
C ASN A 380 -30.75 14.05 -33.71
N ASP A 381 -29.87 14.70 -34.48
CA ASP A 381 -29.49 14.25 -35.83
C ASP A 381 -28.19 13.42 -35.88
N ASN A 382 -27.71 13.01 -34.70
CA ASN A 382 -26.49 12.26 -34.41
C ASN A 382 -25.21 12.96 -34.90
N LYS A 383 -25.20 14.29 -34.82
CA LYS A 383 -24.02 15.14 -35.02
C LYS A 383 -23.87 16.05 -33.82
N LEU A 384 -22.63 16.36 -33.50
CA LEU A 384 -22.32 17.27 -32.40
C LEU A 384 -22.52 18.71 -32.87
N ASP A 385 -23.31 19.44 -32.10
CA ASP A 385 -23.49 20.87 -32.15
C ASP A 385 -22.60 21.51 -31.07
N LEU A 386 -22.31 22.81 -31.17
CA LEU A 386 -21.59 23.56 -30.15
C LEU A 386 -22.50 24.57 -29.44
N ALA A 387 -22.37 24.68 -28.11
CA ALA A 387 -22.95 25.76 -27.32
C ALA A 387 -21.83 26.54 -26.62
N VAL A 388 -21.81 27.87 -26.77
CA VAL A 388 -20.75 28.76 -26.27
C VAL A 388 -21.34 29.90 -25.44
N ALA A 389 -20.87 30.10 -24.20
CA ALA A 389 -21.26 31.22 -23.36
C ALA A 389 -20.41 32.45 -23.69
N ASN A 390 -21.08 33.59 -23.83
CA ASN A 390 -20.50 34.84 -24.28
C ASN A 390 -20.69 35.91 -23.20
N GLU A 391 -19.62 36.26 -22.51
CA GLU A 391 -19.67 37.13 -21.34
C GLU A 391 -20.12 38.55 -21.74
N GLY A 392 -19.46 39.12 -22.75
CA GLY A 392 -19.67 40.49 -23.22
C GLY A 392 -21.02 40.72 -23.88
N SER A 393 -21.59 39.71 -24.55
CA SER A 393 -22.95 39.79 -25.11
C SER A 393 -24.06 39.26 -24.21
N SER A 394 -23.74 38.60 -23.08
CA SER A 394 -24.73 38.00 -22.16
C SER A 394 -25.69 37.01 -22.84
N THR A 395 -25.14 36.22 -23.77
CA THR A 395 -25.86 35.23 -24.59
C THR A 395 -25.16 33.89 -24.58
N VAL A 396 -25.88 32.82 -24.94
CA VAL A 396 -25.29 31.57 -25.43
C VAL A 396 -25.45 31.49 -26.95
N SER A 397 -24.38 31.11 -27.64
CA SER A 397 -24.34 30.89 -29.10
C SER A 397 -24.44 29.40 -29.39
N ILE A 398 -25.39 29.00 -30.24
CA ILE A 398 -25.62 27.62 -30.66
C ILE A 398 -25.24 27.48 -32.13
N LEU A 399 -24.33 26.56 -32.41
CA LEU A 399 -23.84 26.28 -33.76
C LEU A 399 -24.14 24.82 -34.10
N LEU A 400 -25.12 24.59 -34.99
CA LEU A 400 -25.52 23.23 -35.36
C LEU A 400 -24.55 22.58 -36.34
N GLY A 401 -24.22 21.32 -36.10
CA GLY A 401 -23.32 20.51 -36.91
C GLY A 401 -23.94 20.10 -38.26
N ASN A 402 -23.07 19.92 -39.25
CA ASN A 402 -23.40 19.36 -40.56
C ASN A 402 -22.63 18.04 -40.75
N SER A 403 -23.04 17.22 -41.73
CA SER A 403 -22.48 15.88 -41.96
C SER A 403 -21.00 15.84 -42.38
N ASP A 404 -20.40 16.99 -42.66
CA ASP A 404 -18.99 17.18 -42.97
C ASP A 404 -18.18 17.74 -41.79
N GLY A 405 -18.79 17.85 -40.60
CA GLY A 405 -18.22 18.46 -39.39
C GLY A 405 -18.19 19.99 -39.42
N SER A 406 -18.63 20.62 -40.52
CA SER A 406 -18.79 22.08 -40.54
C SER A 406 -19.98 22.50 -39.68
N PHE A 407 -19.94 23.72 -39.16
CA PHE A 407 -21.04 24.28 -38.39
C PHE A 407 -21.88 25.27 -39.20
N ARG A 408 -23.18 25.31 -38.91
CA ARG A 408 -24.07 26.37 -39.38
C ARG A 408 -23.74 27.69 -38.69
N LYS A 409 -24.27 28.79 -39.22
CA LYS A 409 -24.17 30.09 -38.54
C LYS A 409 -24.78 30.00 -37.14
N GLN A 410 -24.13 30.62 -36.16
CA GLN A 410 -24.65 30.72 -34.81
C GLN A 410 -26.06 31.34 -34.74
N ASP A 411 -26.93 30.70 -33.96
CA ASP A 411 -28.13 31.30 -33.39
C ASP A 411 -27.83 31.68 -31.94
N GLN A 412 -28.28 32.84 -31.48
CA GLN A 412 -27.99 33.35 -30.13
C GLN A 412 -29.24 33.45 -29.27
N TYR A 413 -29.11 33.03 -28.01
CA TYR A 413 -30.17 33.07 -27.01
C TYR A 413 -29.71 33.92 -25.82
N GLU A 414 -30.57 34.83 -25.35
CA GLU A 414 -30.30 35.64 -24.16
C GLU A 414 -30.28 34.78 -22.89
N THR A 415 -29.37 35.08 -21.97
CA THR A 415 -29.22 34.38 -20.69
C THR A 415 -29.43 35.36 -19.52
N GLY A 416 -28.54 35.38 -18.53
CA GLY A 416 -28.35 36.54 -17.65
C GLY A 416 -27.07 37.31 -17.96
N TYR A 417 -26.85 38.42 -17.24
CA TYR A 417 -25.69 39.28 -17.46
C TYR A 417 -24.36 38.56 -17.18
N ASN A 418 -23.39 38.71 -18.10
CA ASN A 418 -22.06 38.09 -18.08
C ASN A 418 -22.12 36.55 -18.01
N SER A 419 -22.57 35.91 -19.08
CA SER A 419 -22.57 34.45 -19.25
C SER A 419 -21.15 33.88 -19.18
N TYR A 420 -20.82 33.11 -18.14
CA TYR A 420 -19.43 32.78 -17.80
C TYR A 420 -19.05 31.30 -17.94
N SER A 421 -19.92 30.40 -17.47
CA SER A 421 -19.69 28.94 -17.52
C SER A 421 -20.99 28.24 -17.89
N LEU A 422 -20.94 27.19 -18.72
CA LEU A 422 -22.14 26.43 -19.10
C LEU A 422 -21.94 24.91 -19.06
N ILE A 423 -23.07 24.20 -18.93
CA ILE A 423 -23.18 22.76 -19.10
C ILE A 423 -24.50 22.40 -19.78
N SER A 424 -24.58 21.19 -20.34
CA SER A 424 -25.77 20.61 -20.96
C SER A 424 -26.28 19.39 -20.15
N SER A 425 -27.60 19.18 -20.12
CA SER A 425 -28.23 17.97 -19.60
C SER A 425 -29.70 17.95 -20.02
N ASP A 426 -30.37 16.79 -19.94
CA ASP A 426 -31.82 16.80 -19.79
C ASP A 426 -32.14 17.20 -18.33
N PHE A 427 -32.65 18.42 -18.12
CA PHE A 427 -33.06 18.88 -16.79
C PHE A 427 -34.54 18.59 -16.53
N ASN A 428 -35.37 18.54 -17.58
CA ASN A 428 -36.83 18.45 -17.45
C ASN A 428 -37.41 17.03 -17.56
N GLY A 429 -36.61 16.05 -17.96
CA GLY A 429 -36.97 14.64 -18.14
C GLY A 429 -37.69 14.31 -19.46
N ASP A 430 -37.59 15.16 -20.48
CA ASP A 430 -38.24 14.96 -21.78
C ASP A 430 -37.36 14.26 -22.84
N ASN A 431 -36.11 13.92 -22.49
CA ASN A 431 -35.04 13.34 -23.32
C ASN A 431 -34.48 14.28 -24.41
N GLN A 432 -34.65 15.59 -24.28
CA GLN A 432 -33.95 16.58 -25.09
C GLN A 432 -32.87 17.26 -24.23
N LEU A 433 -31.78 17.71 -24.86
CA LEU A 433 -30.72 18.40 -24.15
C LEU A 433 -31.05 19.88 -23.95
N ASP A 434 -31.08 20.27 -22.68
CA ASP A 434 -31.19 21.63 -22.18
C ASP A 434 -29.80 22.20 -21.85
N LEU A 435 -29.75 23.50 -21.55
CA LEU A 435 -28.53 24.20 -21.13
C LEU A 435 -28.71 24.90 -19.77
N ALA A 436 -27.69 24.82 -18.93
CA ALA A 436 -27.55 25.61 -17.71
C ALA A 436 -26.33 26.54 -17.83
N VAL A 437 -26.52 27.84 -17.64
CA VAL A 437 -25.51 28.88 -17.84
C VAL A 437 -25.37 29.74 -16.59
N ALA A 438 -24.18 29.78 -16.00
CA ALA A 438 -23.83 30.65 -14.88
C ALA A 438 -23.62 32.10 -15.38
N ASN A 439 -24.35 33.05 -14.81
CA ASN A 439 -24.35 34.46 -15.18
C ASN A 439 -23.66 35.29 -14.08
N ARG A 440 -22.40 35.64 -14.31
CA ARG A 440 -21.49 36.27 -13.34
C ARG A 440 -21.97 37.64 -12.87
N GLY A 441 -22.60 38.41 -13.75
CA GLY A 441 -23.02 39.80 -13.49
C GLY A 441 -24.41 39.91 -12.88
N GLU A 442 -25.25 38.87 -13.03
CA GLU A 442 -26.61 38.82 -12.48
C GLU A 442 -26.72 37.94 -11.22
N ASN A 443 -25.66 37.20 -10.85
CA ASN A 443 -25.65 36.25 -9.73
C ASN A 443 -26.74 35.17 -9.87
N THR A 444 -26.90 34.63 -11.08
CA THR A 444 -27.93 33.62 -11.40
C THR A 444 -27.38 32.49 -12.24
N VAL A 445 -28.09 31.35 -12.28
CA VAL A 445 -27.98 30.36 -13.35
C VAL A 445 -29.23 30.45 -14.23
N SER A 446 -29.05 30.56 -15.54
CA SER A 446 -30.12 30.48 -16.55
C SER A 446 -30.29 29.05 -17.04
N ILE A 447 -31.52 28.55 -17.03
CA ILE A 447 -31.91 27.27 -17.64
C ILE A 447 -32.65 27.55 -18.95
N LEU A 448 -32.14 27.01 -20.05
CA LEU A 448 -32.71 27.11 -21.38
C LEU A 448 -33.16 25.71 -21.82
N PHE A 449 -34.47 25.49 -21.90
CA PHE A 449 -35.00 24.21 -22.36
C PHE A 449 -34.82 24.04 -23.87
N GLY A 450 -34.44 22.84 -24.30
CA GLY A 450 -34.28 22.48 -25.70
C GLY A 450 -35.59 22.01 -26.35
N TYR A 451 -35.80 22.34 -27.62
CA TYR A 451 -36.87 21.76 -28.46
C TYR A 451 -36.41 20.51 -29.24
N GLY A 452 -35.26 19.93 -28.88
CA GLY A 452 -34.71 18.71 -29.49
C GLY A 452 -34.43 18.81 -30.98
N ASN A 453 -34.41 20.04 -31.53
CA ASN A 453 -34.24 20.37 -32.94
C ASN A 453 -33.14 21.45 -33.14
N GLY A 454 -32.30 21.66 -32.12
CA GLY A 454 -31.23 22.66 -32.10
C GLY A 454 -31.66 24.06 -31.67
N THR A 455 -32.95 24.27 -31.37
CA THR A 455 -33.47 25.55 -30.88
C THR A 455 -33.89 25.50 -29.41
N PHE A 456 -33.78 26.63 -28.72
CA PHE A 456 -34.05 26.74 -27.28
C PHE A 456 -35.16 27.74 -26.95
N TYR A 457 -35.69 27.66 -25.74
CA TYR A 457 -36.63 28.65 -25.20
C TYR A 457 -35.97 30.03 -25.08
N VAL A 458 -36.50 31.02 -25.80
CA VAL A 458 -36.01 32.42 -25.82
C VAL A 458 -36.20 33.19 -24.50
N SER A 459 -36.79 32.56 -23.48
CA SER A 459 -37.01 33.14 -22.16
C SER A 459 -36.48 32.17 -21.11
N PRO A 460 -35.18 32.21 -20.75
CA PRO A 460 -34.59 31.31 -19.77
C PRO A 460 -35.25 31.46 -18.39
N ILE A 461 -35.33 30.36 -17.64
CA ILE A 461 -35.68 30.42 -16.22
C ILE A 461 -34.39 30.73 -15.43
N LYS A 462 -34.39 31.80 -14.65
CA LYS A 462 -33.23 32.23 -13.85
C LYS A 462 -33.38 31.81 -12.39
N TYR A 463 -32.36 31.16 -11.84
CA TYR A 463 -32.25 30.78 -10.44
C TYR A 463 -31.16 31.59 -9.75
N PRO A 464 -31.41 32.23 -8.59
CA PRO A 464 -30.39 32.98 -7.87
C PRO A 464 -29.35 32.04 -7.27
N VAL A 465 -28.08 32.42 -7.40
CA VAL A 465 -26.91 31.75 -6.78
C VAL A 465 -26.13 32.74 -5.91
N GLY A 466 -24.88 32.43 -5.54
CA GLY A 466 -24.00 33.38 -4.83
C GLY A 466 -23.44 34.46 -5.76
N ILE A 467 -22.61 35.33 -5.19
CA ILE A 467 -22.05 36.49 -5.89
C ILE A 467 -20.95 36.06 -6.87
N SER A 468 -21.04 36.53 -8.12
CA SER A 468 -20.11 36.24 -9.20
C SER A 468 -19.86 34.74 -9.36
N PRO A 469 -20.85 33.95 -9.85
CA PRO A 469 -20.62 32.55 -10.16
C PRO A 469 -19.51 32.38 -11.22
N CYS A 470 -18.55 31.51 -10.94
CA CYS A 470 -17.32 31.28 -11.73
C CYS A 470 -17.30 29.91 -12.44
N SER A 471 -17.92 28.87 -11.87
CA SER A 471 -17.96 27.52 -12.46
C SER A 471 -19.26 26.81 -12.10
N ILE A 472 -19.75 25.91 -12.96
CA ILE A 472 -20.96 25.11 -12.75
C ILE A 472 -20.73 23.65 -13.14
N THR A 473 -21.27 22.73 -12.32
CA THR A 473 -21.28 21.29 -12.55
C THR A 473 -22.65 20.69 -12.23
N LYS A 474 -22.87 19.43 -12.62
CA LYS A 474 -24.10 18.67 -12.38
C LYS A 474 -23.80 17.32 -11.74
N GLY A 475 -24.78 16.79 -11.02
CA GLY A 475 -24.73 15.45 -10.42
C GLY A 475 -26.13 15.02 -9.97
N ASP A 476 -26.23 13.87 -9.31
CA ASP A 476 -27.38 13.51 -8.48
C ASP A 476 -26.90 13.54 -7.02
N PHE A 477 -27.22 14.62 -6.30
CA PHE A 477 -26.73 14.88 -4.95
C PHE A 477 -27.70 14.37 -3.88
N ASN A 478 -28.93 13.99 -4.26
CA ASN A 478 -29.97 13.49 -3.35
C ASN A 478 -30.44 12.05 -3.68
N ASN A 479 -29.77 11.37 -4.62
CA ASN A 479 -30.07 10.03 -5.11
C ASN A 479 -31.53 9.86 -5.58
N ASP A 480 -32.14 10.91 -6.14
CA ASP A 480 -33.52 10.91 -6.62
C ASP A 480 -33.66 10.72 -8.15
N PHE A 481 -32.54 10.45 -8.82
CA PHE A 481 -32.36 10.23 -10.26
C PHE A 481 -32.73 11.42 -11.14
N LYS A 482 -32.60 12.64 -10.61
CA LYS A 482 -32.71 13.89 -11.40
C LYS A 482 -31.37 14.62 -11.41
N THR A 483 -31.21 15.47 -12.41
CA THR A 483 -30.03 16.32 -12.53
C THR A 483 -30.12 17.50 -11.56
N ASP A 484 -29.26 17.50 -10.54
CA ASP A 484 -28.98 18.63 -9.65
C ASP A 484 -27.85 19.51 -10.21
N LEU A 485 -27.68 20.73 -9.67
CA LEU A 485 -26.63 21.67 -10.04
C LEU A 485 -25.80 22.12 -8.83
N ALA A 486 -24.49 22.28 -9.03
CA ALA A 486 -23.58 22.89 -8.07
C ALA A 486 -22.73 23.97 -8.76
N VAL A 487 -22.55 25.11 -8.09
CA VAL A 487 -21.97 26.34 -8.67
C VAL A 487 -20.94 26.92 -7.71
N SER A 488 -19.76 27.30 -8.18
CA SER A 488 -18.80 28.07 -7.37
C SER A 488 -19.02 29.58 -7.53
N ASN A 489 -18.99 30.31 -6.42
CA ASN A 489 -19.27 31.74 -6.36
C ASN A 489 -18.00 32.49 -5.91
N CYS A 490 -17.21 32.93 -6.87
CA CYS A 490 -15.89 33.53 -6.61
C CYS A 490 -15.96 34.93 -5.97
N GLY A 491 -17.13 35.57 -5.93
CA GLY A 491 -17.33 36.89 -5.33
C GLY A 491 -17.79 36.92 -3.87
N ASP A 492 -18.32 35.81 -3.33
CA ASP A 492 -18.72 35.70 -1.91
C ASP A 492 -18.12 34.49 -1.17
N ASN A 493 -17.17 33.78 -1.79
CA ASN A 493 -16.44 32.65 -1.20
C ASN A 493 -17.33 31.43 -0.87
N THR A 494 -18.42 31.24 -1.63
CA THR A 494 -19.37 30.13 -1.44
C THR A 494 -19.44 29.17 -2.64
N ILE A 495 -20.05 28.01 -2.42
CA ILE A 495 -20.70 27.21 -3.46
C ILE A 495 -22.21 27.22 -3.24
N SER A 496 -22.99 27.20 -4.33
CA SER A 496 -24.45 27.10 -4.33
C SER A 496 -24.90 25.76 -4.90
N ILE A 497 -25.77 25.05 -4.18
CA ILE A 497 -26.35 23.76 -4.57
C ILE A 497 -27.84 23.96 -4.88
N LEU A 498 -28.29 23.50 -6.03
CA LEU A 498 -29.68 23.60 -6.49
C LEU A 498 -30.19 22.20 -6.82
N ILE A 499 -31.14 21.71 -6.01
CA ILE A 499 -31.73 20.38 -6.18
C ILE A 499 -32.81 20.43 -7.27
N GLY A 500 -32.70 19.54 -8.25
CA GLY A 500 -33.60 19.39 -9.38
C GLY A 500 -34.98 18.88 -8.98
N THR A 501 -35.96 19.11 -9.85
CA THR A 501 -37.32 18.58 -9.70
C THR A 501 -37.83 18.11 -11.06
N LYS A 502 -38.90 17.30 -11.05
CA LYS A 502 -39.36 16.51 -12.20
C LYS A 502 -39.71 17.32 -13.47
N ASN A 503 -39.79 18.64 -13.41
CA ASN A 503 -40.18 19.50 -14.54
C ASN A 503 -39.06 20.47 -14.95
N GLY A 504 -37.79 20.19 -14.62
CA GLY A 504 -36.66 21.07 -14.96
C GLY A 504 -36.58 22.34 -14.12
N THR A 505 -37.40 22.41 -13.07
CA THR A 505 -37.33 23.49 -12.08
C THR A 505 -36.44 23.09 -10.91
N PHE A 506 -35.75 24.05 -10.31
CA PHE A 506 -34.87 23.83 -9.16
C PHE A 506 -35.49 24.34 -7.86
N GLN A 507 -35.10 23.72 -6.74
CA GLN A 507 -35.38 24.21 -5.38
C GLN A 507 -34.56 25.47 -5.08
N ASN A 508 -34.86 26.13 -3.95
CA ASN A 508 -34.03 27.23 -3.46
C ASN A 508 -32.60 26.76 -3.21
N GLN A 509 -31.61 27.60 -3.55
CA GLN A 509 -30.21 27.27 -3.33
C GLN A 509 -29.88 27.00 -1.86
N SER A 510 -29.03 26.00 -1.62
CA SER A 510 -28.28 25.84 -0.37
C SER A 510 -26.85 26.34 -0.59
N GLN A 511 -26.34 27.20 0.29
CA GLN A 511 -24.99 27.76 0.18
C GLN A 511 -24.05 27.22 1.24
N TYR A 512 -22.81 26.94 0.84
CA TYR A 512 -21.72 26.51 1.71
C TYR A 512 -20.53 27.45 1.52
N ILE A 513 -19.90 27.92 2.61
CA ILE A 513 -18.66 28.70 2.53
C ILE A 513 -17.50 27.73 2.29
N VAL A 514 -16.60 28.06 1.36
CA VAL A 514 -15.55 27.13 0.90
C VAL A 514 -14.14 27.70 0.93
N GLY A 515 -13.99 29.02 1.13
CA GLY A 515 -12.70 29.72 1.15
C GLY A 515 -12.58 30.76 0.02
N SER A 516 -11.49 31.51 0.02
CA SER A 516 -11.28 32.69 -0.83
C SER A 516 -11.20 32.37 -2.32
N TYR A 517 -12.13 32.95 -3.08
CA TYR A 517 -12.19 32.90 -4.55
C TYR A 517 -12.25 31.46 -5.12
N PRO A 518 -13.37 30.72 -4.91
CA PRO A 518 -13.55 29.38 -5.48
C PRO A 518 -13.69 29.43 -7.01
N SER A 519 -12.63 29.06 -7.70
CA SER A 519 -12.45 29.25 -9.15
C SER A 519 -13.04 28.12 -9.99
N CYS A 520 -13.03 26.88 -9.48
CA CYS A 520 -13.54 25.69 -10.17
C CYS A 520 -14.36 24.82 -9.21
N ILE A 521 -15.36 24.12 -9.74
CA ILE A 521 -16.10 23.06 -9.04
C ILE A 521 -16.35 21.88 -9.99
N ILE A 522 -16.16 20.66 -9.49
CA ILE A 522 -16.45 19.41 -10.21
C ILE A 522 -17.32 18.50 -9.35
N SER A 523 -18.08 17.62 -10.00
CA SER A 523 -18.81 16.52 -9.37
C SER A 523 -18.18 15.19 -9.73
N VAL A 524 -17.98 14.33 -8.74
CA VAL A 524 -17.36 13.00 -8.89
C VAL A 524 -17.73 12.15 -7.68
N ASN A 525 -17.95 10.85 -7.84
CA ASN A 525 -18.04 9.91 -6.71
C ASN A 525 -16.60 9.66 -6.21
N TRP A 526 -16.16 10.38 -5.18
CA TRP A 526 -14.77 10.36 -4.71
C TRP A 526 -14.51 9.27 -3.68
N ASN A 527 -15.50 8.99 -2.82
CA ASN A 527 -15.39 8.00 -1.75
C ASN A 527 -15.85 6.57 -2.17
N ASN A 528 -16.29 6.40 -3.42
CA ASN A 528 -16.82 5.19 -4.02
C ASN A 528 -18.11 4.61 -3.37
N ASP A 529 -18.95 5.47 -2.77
CA ASP A 529 -20.22 5.06 -2.13
C ASP A 529 -21.44 5.01 -3.09
N ASN A 530 -21.22 5.38 -4.36
CA ASN A 530 -22.20 5.56 -5.45
C ASN A 530 -23.06 6.83 -5.37
N GLN A 531 -22.63 7.83 -4.60
CA GLN A 531 -23.24 9.16 -4.55
C GLN A 531 -22.36 10.17 -5.30
N SER A 532 -22.93 11.28 -5.74
CA SER A 532 -22.16 12.34 -6.41
C SER A 532 -21.57 13.30 -5.35
N ASP A 533 -20.26 13.24 -5.11
CA ASP A 533 -19.56 14.22 -4.26
C ASP A 533 -19.19 15.47 -5.07
N LEU A 534 -18.74 16.53 -4.37
CA LEU A 534 -18.19 17.74 -5.00
C LEU A 534 -16.76 18.02 -4.54
N MET A 535 -15.97 18.62 -5.44
CA MET A 535 -14.66 19.18 -5.13
C MET A 535 -14.58 20.62 -5.67
N ALA A 536 -14.07 21.55 -4.88
CA ALA A 536 -13.88 22.95 -5.26
C ALA A 536 -12.47 23.46 -4.91
N THR A 537 -11.86 24.21 -5.83
CA THR A 537 -10.53 24.82 -5.65
C THR A 537 -10.64 26.30 -5.32
N THR A 538 -9.91 26.77 -4.30
CA THR A 538 -9.88 28.19 -3.89
C THR A 538 -8.55 28.84 -4.24
N GLU A 539 -8.58 29.87 -5.09
CA GLU A 539 -7.39 30.45 -5.71
C GLU A 539 -6.48 31.16 -4.71
N PHE A 540 -7.03 31.87 -3.72
CA PHE A 540 -6.23 32.68 -2.79
C PHE A 540 -5.87 31.96 -1.48
N ASP A 541 -6.62 30.94 -1.09
CA ASP A 541 -6.33 30.15 0.11
C ASP A 541 -5.39 28.96 -0.17
N SER A 542 -5.06 28.68 -1.44
CA SER A 542 -4.24 27.52 -1.87
C SER A 542 -4.80 26.15 -1.46
N ASN A 543 -6.10 26.08 -1.18
CA ASN A 543 -6.78 24.86 -0.72
C ASN A 543 -7.53 24.13 -1.84
N ILE A 544 -7.56 22.80 -1.70
CA ILE A 544 -8.57 21.93 -2.30
C ILE A 544 -9.60 21.62 -1.21
N ASN A 545 -10.89 21.76 -1.54
CA ASN A 545 -12.01 21.55 -0.64
C ASN A 545 -12.89 20.43 -1.18
N ILE A 546 -13.07 19.35 -0.41
CA ILE A 546 -13.88 18.19 -0.79
C ILE A 546 -15.16 18.15 0.05
N PHE A 547 -16.29 17.88 -0.60
CA PHE A 547 -17.63 17.84 -0.02
C PHE A 547 -18.25 16.48 -0.33
N PRO A 548 -18.09 15.48 0.56
CA PRO A 548 -18.77 14.20 0.40
C PRO A 548 -20.28 14.36 0.53
N SER A 549 -21.04 13.75 -0.37
CA SER A 549 -22.50 13.76 -0.33
C SER A 549 -23.03 12.84 0.76
N ASN A 550 -24.16 13.20 1.36
CA ASN A 550 -24.90 12.32 2.26
C ASN A 550 -26.18 11.75 1.64
N GLY A 551 -26.39 11.96 0.33
CA GLY A 551 -27.53 11.41 -0.40
C GLY A 551 -28.87 12.05 -0.09
N SER A 552 -28.89 13.23 0.56
CA SER A 552 -30.10 14.01 0.83
C SER A 552 -30.13 15.37 0.11
N GLY A 553 -29.19 15.63 -0.80
CA GLY A 553 -28.98 16.96 -1.39
C GLY A 553 -28.22 17.90 -0.46
N THR A 554 -27.54 17.36 0.56
CA THR A 554 -26.66 18.11 1.46
C THR A 554 -25.32 17.38 1.60
N PHE A 555 -24.29 18.13 1.95
CA PHE A 555 -22.91 17.62 2.03
C PHE A 555 -22.42 17.54 3.47
N SER A 556 -21.54 16.59 3.76
CA SER A 556 -20.90 16.43 5.07
C SER A 556 -19.83 17.50 5.32
N THR A 557 -19.13 17.42 6.46
CA THR A 557 -18.03 18.35 6.80
C THR A 557 -16.97 18.39 5.71
N HIS A 558 -16.72 19.59 5.20
CA HIS A 558 -15.76 19.85 4.13
C HIS A 558 -14.33 19.48 4.58
N LEU A 559 -13.60 18.76 3.72
CA LEU A 559 -12.19 18.48 3.93
C LEU A 559 -11.36 19.55 3.21
N THR A 560 -10.70 20.39 4.00
CA THR A 560 -9.73 21.40 3.55
C THR A 560 -8.36 20.97 4.04
N ILE A 561 -7.39 20.77 3.14
CA ILE A 561 -6.02 20.38 3.49
C ILE A 561 -5.11 21.61 3.37
N THR A 562 -4.85 22.28 4.49
CA THR A 562 -3.94 23.43 4.59
C THR A 562 -2.75 23.08 5.49
N LEU A 563 -1.52 23.19 4.98
CA LEU A 563 -0.36 22.56 5.60
C LEU A 563 0.70 23.56 6.09
N SER A 564 1.33 23.20 7.20
CA SER A 564 2.07 24.05 8.15
C SER A 564 3.56 24.28 7.83
N ASN A 565 4.10 25.42 8.29
CA ASN A 565 5.48 25.84 8.03
C ASN A 565 6.57 25.21 8.95
N GLY A 566 7.51 24.49 8.34
CA GLY A 566 8.84 24.12 8.84
C GLY A 566 9.19 22.62 8.82
N THR A 567 8.62 21.78 7.96
CA THR A 567 8.63 20.31 8.14
C THR A 567 10.05 19.69 8.11
N ASN A 568 10.52 19.13 9.22
CA ASN A 568 11.92 18.63 9.36
C ASN A 568 12.04 17.14 9.72
N SER A 569 11.06 16.58 10.44
CA SER A 569 11.01 15.16 10.79
C SER A 569 9.60 14.63 10.52
N ILE A 570 9.52 13.43 9.98
CA ILE A 570 8.28 12.69 9.74
C ILE A 570 8.46 11.26 10.28
N ILE A 571 7.41 10.75 10.91
CA ILE A 571 7.27 9.34 11.25
C ILE A 571 5.86 8.87 10.89
N SER A 572 5.72 7.56 10.77
CA SER A 572 4.43 6.88 10.58
C SER A 572 4.14 5.97 11.77
N GLY A 573 2.86 5.73 12.02
CA GLY A 573 2.38 4.84 13.07
C GLY A 573 0.86 4.87 13.11
N ASP A 574 0.21 3.87 13.70
CA ASP A 574 -1.24 3.93 13.97
C ASP A 574 -1.47 4.78 15.23
N PHE A 575 -1.89 6.03 15.06
CA PHE A 575 -2.08 7.00 16.14
C PHE A 575 -3.55 7.10 16.59
N ASN A 576 -4.50 6.43 15.94
CA ASN A 576 -5.91 6.36 16.34
C ASN A 576 -6.44 4.93 16.58
N ASN A 577 -5.55 3.93 16.50
CA ASN A 577 -5.79 2.49 16.65
C ASN A 577 -6.84 1.90 15.69
N ASP A 578 -7.04 2.52 14.52
CA ASP A 578 -7.98 2.04 13.51
C ASP A 578 -7.37 0.99 12.55
N ASN A 579 -6.09 0.64 12.76
CA ASN A 579 -5.27 -0.28 11.96
C ASN A 579 -4.94 0.26 10.56
N LYS A 580 -4.86 1.58 10.40
CA LYS A 580 -4.27 2.25 9.24
C LYS A 580 -3.04 3.03 9.66
N LEU A 581 -2.24 3.42 8.67
CA LEU A 581 -0.95 4.04 8.92
C LEU A 581 -1.09 5.57 8.91
N ASP A 582 -1.15 6.16 10.10
CA ASP A 582 -1.18 7.61 10.30
C ASP A 582 0.24 8.19 10.22
N PHE A 583 0.32 9.53 10.22
CA PHE A 583 1.57 10.27 10.23
C PHE A 583 1.64 11.27 11.37
N ALA A 584 2.85 11.51 11.87
CA ALA A 584 3.17 12.68 12.67
C ALA A 584 4.42 13.36 12.11
N MET A 585 4.42 14.69 12.05
CA MET A 585 5.54 15.48 11.54
C MET A 585 5.83 16.73 12.38
N THR A 586 7.09 17.16 12.45
CA THR A 586 7.47 18.39 13.16
C THR A 586 7.66 19.58 12.23
N ASN A 587 7.04 20.71 12.57
CA ASN A 587 7.12 21.96 11.81
C ASN A 587 7.96 23.00 12.58
N VAL A 588 9.22 23.14 12.18
CA VAL A 588 10.27 23.94 12.83
C VAL A 588 9.95 25.44 12.92
N ILE A 589 9.27 26.02 11.93
CA ILE A 589 9.06 27.47 11.83
C ILE A 589 7.84 27.89 12.67
N GLU A 590 6.74 27.14 12.57
CA GLU A 590 5.53 27.36 13.36
C GLU A 590 5.62 26.86 14.80
N ASN A 591 6.59 25.98 15.09
CA ASN A 591 6.72 25.30 16.38
C ASN A 591 5.48 24.43 16.67
N THR A 592 5.08 23.65 15.67
CA THR A 592 3.93 22.75 15.74
C THR A 592 4.31 21.32 15.39
N ILE A 593 3.43 20.38 15.73
CA ILE A 593 3.38 19.03 15.17
C ILE A 593 2.06 18.89 14.45
N THR A 594 2.09 18.34 13.24
CA THR A 594 0.88 17.98 12.51
C THR A 594 0.76 16.46 12.52
N ILE A 595 -0.38 15.97 12.99
CA ILE A 595 -0.71 14.54 13.04
C ILE A 595 -1.86 14.33 12.07
N MET A 596 -1.69 13.41 11.11
CA MET A 596 -2.61 13.13 10.02
C MET A 596 -3.13 11.71 10.15
N PHE A 597 -4.43 11.57 10.39
CA PHE A 597 -5.08 10.28 10.57
C PHE A 597 -5.57 9.75 9.23
N SER A 598 -5.13 8.55 8.82
CA SER A 598 -5.58 7.92 7.59
C SER A 598 -6.98 7.34 7.77
N ASN A 599 -7.96 7.85 7.03
CA ASN A 599 -9.28 7.22 7.00
C ASN A 599 -9.34 5.97 6.09
N GLY A 600 -8.29 5.67 5.32
CA GLY A 600 -8.26 4.54 4.39
C GLY A 600 -9.05 4.71 3.09
N ASN A 601 -9.67 5.86 2.91
CA ASN A 601 -10.32 6.30 1.67
C ASN A 601 -9.56 7.49 1.03
N GLY A 602 -8.28 7.64 1.39
CA GLY A 602 -7.45 8.74 0.94
C GLY A 602 -7.69 10.09 1.61
N THR A 603 -8.57 10.18 2.61
CA THR A 603 -8.73 11.40 3.41
C THR A 603 -7.85 11.35 4.66
N PHE A 604 -7.18 12.47 4.93
CA PHE A 604 -6.28 12.65 6.08
C PHE A 604 -6.77 13.81 6.96
N PRO A 605 -7.86 13.64 7.74
CA PRO A 605 -8.17 14.56 8.82
C PRO A 605 -6.94 14.71 9.74
N TYR A 606 -6.61 15.94 10.10
CA TYR A 606 -5.38 16.23 10.82
C TYR A 606 -5.60 17.16 12.00
N ILE A 607 -4.75 17.02 13.01
CA ILE A 607 -4.72 17.89 14.19
C ILE A 607 -3.33 18.52 14.27
N VAL A 608 -3.30 19.83 14.50
CA VAL A 608 -2.06 20.60 14.70
C VAL A 608 -1.90 20.91 16.19
N TYR A 609 -0.82 20.42 16.77
CA TYR A 609 -0.43 20.67 18.16
C TYR A 609 0.66 21.74 18.20
N PHE A 610 0.45 22.82 18.96
CA PHE A 610 1.53 23.77 19.27
C PHE A 610 2.46 23.16 20.32
N VAL A 611 3.76 23.21 20.06
CA VAL A 611 4.80 22.55 20.86
C VAL A 611 5.98 23.49 21.13
N GLY A 612 7.09 22.98 21.68
CA GLY A 612 8.29 23.77 21.94
C GLY A 612 9.03 24.26 20.69
N ASN A 613 9.87 25.29 20.86
CA ASN A 613 10.51 25.98 19.73
C ASN A 613 11.51 25.12 18.94
N GLN A 614 11.40 25.17 17.60
CA GLN A 614 12.20 24.39 16.63
C GLN A 614 12.16 22.87 16.91
N PRO A 615 11.01 22.20 16.73
CA PRO A 615 10.90 20.75 16.81
C PRO A 615 11.61 20.08 15.61
N ILE A 616 12.76 19.42 15.84
CA ILE A 616 13.62 18.90 14.75
C ILE A 616 13.74 17.37 14.67
N SER A 617 13.40 16.64 15.72
CA SER A 617 13.38 15.17 15.70
C SER A 617 12.12 14.69 16.41
N LEU A 618 11.51 13.66 15.84
CA LEU A 618 10.27 13.06 16.29
C LEU A 618 10.46 11.53 16.35
N VAL A 619 9.95 10.91 17.40
CA VAL A 619 9.89 9.45 17.55
C VAL A 619 8.56 9.06 18.19
N SER A 620 8.05 7.88 17.85
CA SER A 620 6.84 7.30 18.44
C SER A 620 7.14 6.08 19.29
N GLY A 621 6.14 5.72 20.09
CA GLY A 621 6.11 4.47 20.86
C GLY A 621 5.14 4.60 22.03
N ASP A 622 4.80 3.48 22.66
CA ASP A 622 3.96 3.45 23.85
C ASP A 622 4.81 3.81 25.09
N PHE A 623 4.68 5.04 25.62
CA PHE A 623 5.45 5.53 26.78
C PHE A 623 4.67 5.38 28.11
N ASN A 624 3.35 5.17 28.04
CA ASN A 624 2.46 5.02 29.19
C ASN A 624 1.94 3.58 29.42
N ASN A 625 2.36 2.64 28.58
CA ASN A 625 1.95 1.24 28.54
C ASN A 625 0.42 1.03 28.38
N ASP A 626 -0.28 1.95 27.71
CA ASP A 626 -1.73 1.84 27.43
C ASP A 626 -2.04 1.14 26.09
N SER A 627 -1.01 0.73 25.34
CA SER A 627 -1.04 0.12 24.00
C SER A 627 -1.34 1.06 22.84
N HIS A 628 -1.31 2.38 23.03
CA HIS A 628 -1.40 3.38 21.97
C HIS A 628 -0.02 3.98 21.64
N LEU A 629 0.14 4.53 20.43
CA LEU A 629 1.38 5.23 20.07
C LEU A 629 1.37 6.68 20.58
N ASP A 630 2.26 6.97 21.52
CA ASP A 630 2.60 8.33 21.97
C ASP A 630 3.69 8.96 21.07
N LEU A 631 4.01 10.23 21.31
CA LEU A 631 5.04 10.99 20.62
C LEU A 631 6.06 11.63 21.56
N ALA A 632 7.34 11.60 21.16
CA ALA A 632 8.41 12.35 21.81
C ALA A 632 9.17 13.23 20.81
N VAL A 633 9.53 14.45 21.23
CA VAL A 633 9.90 15.56 20.34
C VAL A 633 11.12 16.32 20.85
N ALA A 634 12.14 16.51 20.02
CA ALA A 634 13.33 17.29 20.35
C ALA A 634 13.21 18.75 19.89
N TYR A 635 13.29 19.70 20.83
CA TYR A 635 13.22 21.14 20.53
C TYR A 635 14.60 21.78 20.54
N ALA A 636 15.19 21.98 19.35
CA ALA A 636 16.52 22.57 19.20
C ALA A 636 16.61 24.02 19.69
N GLY A 637 15.50 24.76 19.59
CA GLY A 637 15.37 26.17 19.98
C GLY A 637 15.00 26.35 21.44
N GLU A 638 14.52 25.30 22.10
CA GLU A 638 14.44 25.22 23.56
C GLU A 638 15.61 24.41 24.13
N LYS A 639 15.50 24.03 25.40
CA LYS A 639 16.40 23.09 26.05
C LYS A 639 15.69 21.79 26.40
N ASN A 640 14.59 21.48 25.73
CA ASN A 640 13.59 20.55 26.20
C ASN A 640 13.35 19.40 25.22
N VAL A 641 12.87 18.27 25.75
CA VAL A 641 12.14 17.26 24.99
C VAL A 641 10.70 17.23 25.49
N GLY A 642 9.75 17.22 24.56
CA GLY A 642 8.33 17.14 24.85
C GLY A 642 7.82 15.73 24.68
N ILE A 643 7.00 15.27 25.61
CA ILE A 643 6.25 14.01 25.51
C ILE A 643 4.78 14.38 25.36
N LEU A 644 4.14 13.84 24.33
CA LEU A 644 2.73 13.99 24.06
C LEU A 644 2.11 12.59 24.13
N LEU A 645 1.26 12.38 25.13
CA LEU A 645 0.61 11.10 25.38
C LEU A 645 -0.74 11.03 24.66
N ASN A 646 -1.00 9.94 23.97
CA ASN A 646 -2.16 9.72 23.12
C ASN A 646 -3.29 9.03 23.90
N ASP A 647 -4.54 9.44 23.70
CA ASP A 647 -5.70 8.74 24.27
C ASP A 647 -6.14 7.50 23.47
N GLY A 648 -5.41 7.19 22.41
CA GLY A 648 -5.67 6.09 21.48
C GLY A 648 -6.69 6.40 20.40
N ASN A 649 -7.29 7.60 20.39
CA ASN A 649 -8.20 8.08 19.35
C ASN A 649 -7.56 9.25 18.58
N GLY A 650 -6.25 9.43 18.70
CA GLY A 650 -5.51 10.54 18.10
C GLY A 650 -5.51 11.84 18.91
N ASN A 651 -6.07 11.86 20.14
CA ASN A 651 -6.02 13.07 20.97
C ASN A 651 -4.80 13.03 21.88
N PHE A 652 -3.85 13.90 21.60
CA PHE A 652 -2.67 14.06 22.43
C PHE A 652 -2.95 14.99 23.62
N MET A 653 -2.65 14.50 24.82
CA MET A 653 -2.77 15.22 26.09
C MET A 653 -1.75 16.37 26.19
N SER A 654 -1.91 17.20 27.24
CA SER A 654 -0.99 18.32 27.51
C SER A 654 0.47 17.85 27.57
N GLU A 655 1.31 18.48 26.77
CA GLU A 655 2.73 18.18 26.64
C GLU A 655 3.48 18.17 27.99
N LEU A 656 4.20 17.09 28.28
CA LEU A 656 5.14 16.99 29.39
C LEU A 656 6.55 17.37 28.91
N LYS A 657 7.04 18.55 29.32
CA LYS A 657 8.38 19.04 28.95
C LYS A 657 9.46 18.62 29.95
N TYR A 658 10.47 17.93 29.46
CA TYR A 658 11.68 17.51 30.20
C TYR A 658 12.87 18.39 29.81
N LEU A 659 13.62 18.90 30.79
CA LEU A 659 14.78 19.78 30.57
C LEU A 659 16.04 18.98 30.21
N MET A 660 16.33 18.91 28.91
CA MET A 660 17.41 18.09 28.35
C MET A 660 18.73 18.83 28.11
N GLY A 661 18.74 20.16 27.99
CA GLY A 661 19.98 20.93 27.81
C GLY A 661 20.09 21.61 26.44
N THR A 662 21.22 22.25 26.13
CA THR A 662 21.32 23.07 24.91
C THR A 662 21.27 22.25 23.63
N ARG A 663 20.29 22.56 22.77
CA ARG A 663 20.09 21.99 21.43
C ARG A 663 20.04 20.45 21.42
N PRO A 664 18.96 19.83 21.96
CA PRO A 664 18.59 18.46 21.64
C PRO A 664 18.53 18.28 20.11
N TYR A 665 19.04 17.17 19.58
CA TYR A 665 19.21 16.98 18.13
C TYR A 665 18.50 15.73 17.59
N ALA A 666 19.15 14.56 17.64
CA ALA A 666 18.59 13.28 17.22
C ALA A 666 18.17 12.43 18.45
N MET A 667 17.12 11.63 18.28
CA MET A 667 16.54 10.75 19.30
C MET A 667 16.36 9.30 18.83
N THR A 668 16.23 8.39 19.78
CA THR A 668 15.74 7.01 19.56
C THR A 668 14.95 6.53 20.77
N THR A 669 14.13 5.49 20.60
CA THR A 669 13.36 4.83 21.67
C THR A 669 13.79 3.37 21.81
N GLY A 670 13.53 2.76 22.98
CA GLY A 670 13.77 1.34 23.20
C GLY A 670 13.66 0.93 24.67
N TYR A 671 13.54 -0.38 24.91
CA TYR A 671 13.58 -0.97 26.24
C TYR A 671 15.05 -1.13 26.68
N PHE A 672 15.67 -0.07 27.17
CA PHE A 672 17.09 -0.08 27.57
C PHE A 672 17.27 -0.58 29.01
N ASN A 673 16.23 -0.59 29.83
CA ASN A 673 16.26 -1.07 31.22
C ASN A 673 15.59 -2.45 31.46
N ASN A 674 15.02 -3.06 30.42
CA ASN A 674 14.24 -4.31 30.46
C ASN A 674 13.08 -4.35 31.47
N ASP A 675 12.53 -3.22 31.90
CA ASP A 675 11.36 -3.16 32.77
C ASP A 675 10.01 -3.17 32.02
N ASN A 676 10.08 -3.39 30.69
CA ASN A 676 9.00 -3.34 29.72
C ASN A 676 8.30 -1.97 29.62
N LYS A 677 9.03 -0.88 29.86
CA LYS A 677 8.58 0.49 29.60
C LYS A 677 9.56 1.16 28.64
N LEU A 678 9.04 1.95 27.72
CA LEU A 678 9.85 2.49 26.65
C LEU A 678 10.68 3.68 27.14
N ASP A 679 12.01 3.57 27.07
CA ASP A 679 12.95 4.64 27.41
C ASP A 679 13.26 5.49 26.16
N ILE A 680 13.72 6.73 26.37
CA ILE A 680 14.13 7.64 25.29
C ILE A 680 15.62 8.00 25.46
N ILE A 681 16.37 7.99 24.37
CA ILE A 681 17.76 8.46 24.34
C ILE A 681 17.90 9.64 23.37
N VAL A 682 18.52 10.71 23.84
CA VAL A 682 18.57 12.01 23.17
C VAL A 682 20.02 12.50 23.08
N THR A 683 20.45 12.90 21.89
CA THR A 683 21.72 13.61 21.69
C THR A 683 21.57 15.10 21.99
N ILE A 684 22.42 15.65 22.86
CA ILE A 684 22.41 17.06 23.29
C ILE A 684 23.59 17.77 22.64
N ALA A 685 23.37 18.25 21.42
CA ALA A 685 24.43 18.67 20.52
C ALA A 685 25.06 20.04 20.87
N GLY A 686 24.49 20.78 21.82
CA GLY A 686 25.11 21.95 22.44
C GLY A 686 25.85 21.67 23.75
N GLU A 687 25.73 20.47 24.32
CA GLU A 687 26.42 20.06 25.56
C GLU A 687 27.45 18.93 25.36
N ASN A 688 27.56 18.40 24.13
CA ASN A 688 28.45 17.29 23.79
C ASN A 688 28.18 16.08 24.69
N ALA A 689 26.90 15.67 24.73
CA ALA A 689 26.39 14.62 25.61
C ALA A 689 25.29 13.81 24.93
N ILE A 690 25.05 12.60 25.46
CA ILE A 690 23.72 11.99 25.39
C ILE A 690 23.05 12.06 26.75
N LYS A 691 21.73 12.02 26.75
CA LYS A 691 20.93 11.84 27.94
C LYS A 691 19.93 10.71 27.72
N VAL A 692 19.80 9.87 28.73
CA VAL A 692 18.86 8.77 28.80
C VAL A 692 17.72 9.17 29.72
N MET A 693 16.49 8.98 29.26
CA MET A 693 15.26 9.20 30.01
C MET A 693 14.62 7.81 30.23
N PRO A 694 14.81 7.17 31.40
CA PRO A 694 14.17 5.90 31.69
C PRO A 694 12.66 6.07 31.87
N GLY A 695 11.85 5.24 31.21
CA GLY A 695 10.40 5.30 31.28
C GLY A 695 9.86 4.88 32.65
N ILE A 696 8.80 5.54 33.14
CA ILE A 696 8.05 5.09 34.32
C ILE A 696 6.82 4.28 33.92
N GLY A 697 6.44 4.27 32.64
CA GLY A 697 5.31 3.48 32.12
C GLY A 697 3.96 4.04 32.54
N ASP A 698 3.92 5.35 32.78
CA ASP A 698 2.74 6.19 32.96
C ASP A 698 2.86 7.46 32.08
N GLY A 699 3.76 7.43 31.09
CA GLY A 699 4.12 8.56 30.23
C GLY A 699 5.09 9.56 30.87
N SER A 700 5.44 9.38 32.15
CA SER A 700 6.50 10.14 32.80
C SER A 700 7.85 9.41 32.75
N PHE A 701 8.93 10.18 32.87
CA PHE A 701 10.31 9.70 32.82
C PHE A 701 11.05 9.99 34.13
N GLN A 702 11.97 9.09 34.49
CA GLN A 702 12.88 9.24 35.62
C GLN A 702 13.87 10.39 35.38
N VAL A 703 14.60 10.77 36.44
CA VAL A 703 15.69 11.76 36.35
C VAL A 703 16.69 11.34 35.27
N GLU A 704 17.00 12.26 34.37
CA GLU A 704 17.70 11.93 33.15
C GLU A 704 19.21 11.69 33.40
N ILE A 705 19.72 10.57 32.89
CA ILE A 705 21.10 10.16 33.13
C ILE A 705 21.97 10.69 31.99
N ARG A 706 22.84 11.64 32.31
CA ARG A 706 23.74 12.30 31.35
C ARG A 706 25.05 11.54 31.18
N TYR A 707 25.36 11.15 29.96
CA TYR A 707 26.66 10.60 29.56
C TYR A 707 27.40 11.58 28.65
N PRO A 708 28.74 11.73 28.77
CA PRO A 708 29.51 12.53 27.83
C PRO A 708 29.42 11.94 26.42
N ALA A 709 29.56 12.75 25.39
CA ALA A 709 29.67 12.32 23.99
C ALA A 709 30.90 12.93 23.32
N GLY A 710 31.01 12.74 22.01
CA GLY A 710 31.88 13.57 21.18
C GLY A 710 31.36 14.99 21.03
N LEU A 711 32.14 15.83 20.36
CA LEU A 711 31.74 17.21 20.09
C LEU A 711 30.68 17.22 18.98
N TYR A 712 29.56 17.91 19.19
CA TYR A 712 28.45 17.97 18.23
C TYR A 712 27.97 16.56 17.79
N PRO A 713 27.40 15.74 18.70
CA PRO A 713 26.71 14.50 18.32
C PRO A 713 25.61 14.80 17.29
N TYR A 714 25.58 14.04 16.21
CA TYR A 714 24.79 14.33 15.01
C TYR A 714 23.85 13.19 14.62
N SER A 715 24.32 11.94 14.66
CA SER A 715 23.53 10.75 14.34
C SER A 715 23.69 9.69 15.43
N ILE A 716 22.65 8.87 15.61
CA ILE A 716 22.51 7.87 16.67
C ILE A 716 21.78 6.63 16.15
N ILE A 717 22.31 5.44 16.45
CA ILE A 717 21.68 4.15 16.13
C ILE A 717 21.75 3.19 17.33
N SER A 718 20.76 2.32 17.48
CA SER A 718 20.73 1.26 18.49
C SER A 718 21.07 -0.10 17.87
N GLY A 719 21.69 -0.99 18.65
CA GLY A 719 22.11 -2.32 18.20
C GLY A 719 22.66 -3.16 19.35
N TYR A 720 23.01 -4.43 19.11
CA TYR A 720 23.70 -5.29 20.08
C TYR A 720 25.20 -5.29 19.74
N PHE A 721 26.03 -4.54 20.47
CA PHE A 721 27.46 -4.37 20.16
C PHE A 721 28.38 -5.23 21.05
N ASN A 722 27.84 -5.87 22.10
CA ASN A 722 28.60 -6.58 23.13
C ASN A 722 28.13 -8.03 23.41
N ASN A 723 27.35 -8.64 22.51
CA ASN A 723 26.79 -10.00 22.64
C ASN A 723 25.97 -10.28 23.92
N ASP A 724 25.49 -9.25 24.61
CA ASP A 724 24.43 -9.41 25.60
C ASP A 724 23.03 -9.27 24.98
N THR A 725 21.99 -9.35 25.81
CA THR A 725 20.58 -9.30 25.38
C THR A 725 20.00 -7.89 25.35
N TYR A 726 20.81 -6.85 25.54
CA TYR A 726 20.41 -5.48 25.76
C TYR A 726 20.84 -4.61 24.57
N LYS A 727 19.97 -3.69 24.14
CA LYS A 727 20.35 -2.75 23.09
C LYS A 727 21.35 -1.74 23.65
N ASP A 728 22.49 -1.65 22.98
CA ASP A 728 23.53 -0.63 23.12
C ASP A 728 23.27 0.54 22.16
N MET A 729 24.08 1.60 22.27
CA MET A 729 24.02 2.78 21.40
C MET A 729 25.35 3.09 20.73
N ALA A 730 25.31 3.47 19.45
CA ALA A 730 26.43 4.09 18.75
C ALA A 730 26.04 5.52 18.32
N VAL A 731 26.91 6.50 18.61
CA VAL A 731 26.69 7.93 18.34
C VAL A 731 27.85 8.52 17.57
N VAL A 732 27.57 9.12 16.43
CA VAL A 732 28.56 9.85 15.62
C VAL A 732 28.58 11.32 16.01
N SER A 733 29.79 11.84 16.24
CA SER A 733 30.05 13.22 16.64
C SER A 733 30.90 13.94 15.60
N TYR A 734 30.30 14.98 14.98
CA TYR A 734 30.88 15.70 13.85
C TYR A 734 32.12 16.54 14.22
N GLY A 735 32.18 17.04 15.45
CA GLY A 735 33.15 18.06 15.86
C GLY A 735 34.44 17.53 16.48
N ASP A 736 34.52 16.24 16.83
CA ASP A 736 35.75 15.58 17.31
C ASP A 736 36.05 14.26 16.60
N ASP A 737 35.37 13.97 15.49
CA ASP A 737 35.62 12.82 14.62
C ASP A 737 35.57 11.49 15.39
N THR A 738 34.51 11.28 16.19
CA THR A 738 34.31 10.06 16.98
C THR A 738 33.00 9.33 16.69
N ALA A 739 33.09 8.00 16.74
CA ALA A 739 31.97 7.09 16.97
C ALA A 739 32.05 6.63 18.44
N SER A 740 31.16 7.13 19.28
CA SER A 740 31.09 6.81 20.71
C SER A 740 30.10 5.69 20.95
N ILE A 741 30.55 4.60 21.60
CA ILE A 741 29.73 3.43 21.91
C ILE A 741 29.35 3.45 23.39
N TYR A 742 28.06 3.27 23.67
CA TYR A 742 27.53 3.21 25.02
C TYR A 742 26.96 1.82 25.23
N LEU A 743 27.65 1.04 26.06
CA LEU A 743 27.22 -0.31 26.40
C LEU A 743 26.23 -0.28 27.53
N ASN A 744 25.13 -0.98 27.37
CA ASN A 744 24.00 -0.98 28.28
C ASN A 744 24.17 -2.07 29.35
N TYR A 745 23.97 -1.74 30.62
CA TYR A 745 23.97 -2.74 31.69
C TYR A 745 22.63 -3.51 31.80
N GLY A 746 21.67 -3.22 30.91
CA GLY A 746 20.32 -3.81 30.93
C GLY A 746 19.43 -3.25 32.03
N ASN A 747 19.81 -2.13 32.64
CA ASN A 747 19.08 -1.44 33.70
C ASN A 747 18.88 0.06 33.38
N GLY A 748 19.03 0.45 32.12
CA GLY A 748 18.92 1.84 31.66
C GLY A 748 20.15 2.70 31.96
N THR A 749 21.17 2.13 32.61
CA THR A 749 22.48 2.79 32.78
C THR A 749 23.49 2.23 31.79
N PHE A 750 24.30 3.13 31.25
CA PHE A 750 25.34 2.83 30.29
C PHE A 750 26.74 2.92 30.92
N GLN A 751 27.69 2.25 30.30
CA GLN A 751 29.11 2.44 30.55
C GLN A 751 29.58 3.84 30.14
N MET A 752 30.76 4.25 30.61
CA MET A 752 31.43 5.41 30.03
C MET A 752 31.71 5.13 28.54
N PRO A 753 31.50 6.11 27.64
CA PRO A 753 31.56 5.86 26.21
C PRO A 753 32.92 5.35 25.77
N ILE A 754 32.92 4.21 25.07
CA ILE A 754 34.09 3.74 24.34
C ILE A 754 34.18 4.60 23.09
N LYS A 755 35.06 5.61 23.14
CA LYS A 755 35.28 6.55 22.03
C LYS A 755 36.23 5.92 21.01
N ASN A 756 35.70 5.60 19.84
CA ASN A 756 36.49 5.22 18.68
C ASN A 756 36.68 6.43 17.77
N SER A 757 37.93 6.76 17.44
CA SER A 757 38.19 7.75 16.40
C SER A 757 37.74 7.21 15.04
N VAL A 758 37.08 8.05 14.24
CA VAL A 758 36.73 7.79 12.84
C VAL A 758 37.54 8.72 11.92
N GLY A 759 37.05 9.05 10.74
CA GLY A 759 37.65 10.06 9.87
C GLY A 759 36.98 11.42 9.99
N HIS A 760 37.55 12.43 9.33
CA HIS A 760 37.12 13.82 9.51
C HIS A 760 35.71 14.14 9.01
N THR A 761 34.97 14.90 9.83
CA THR A 761 33.58 15.34 9.66
C THR A 761 32.63 14.19 9.28
N PRO A 762 32.42 13.23 10.20
CA PRO A 762 31.58 12.07 9.97
C PRO A 762 30.10 12.47 9.84
N ARG A 763 29.38 11.84 8.91
CA ARG A 763 28.03 12.29 8.48
C ARG A 763 26.93 11.24 8.62
N SER A 764 27.19 9.98 8.28
CA SER A 764 26.23 8.88 8.39
C SER A 764 26.88 7.67 9.08
N ILE A 765 26.04 6.82 9.69
CA ILE A 765 26.44 5.58 10.35
C ILE A 765 25.41 4.48 10.04
N ILE A 766 25.89 3.28 9.76
CA ILE A 766 25.09 2.05 9.77
C ILE A 766 25.79 0.97 10.59
N SER A 767 25.00 -0.01 11.03
CA SER A 767 25.48 -1.26 11.61
C SER A 767 25.20 -2.44 10.67
N GLY A 768 26.00 -3.49 10.80
CA GLY A 768 25.88 -4.74 10.06
C GLY A 768 26.90 -5.75 10.59
N ASP A 769 26.85 -7.00 10.14
CA ASP A 769 27.90 -7.99 10.41
C ASP A 769 28.77 -8.10 9.14
N TYR A 770 29.97 -7.49 9.15
CA TYR A 770 30.87 -7.47 7.98
C TYR A 770 31.99 -8.53 8.09
N ASN A 771 31.98 -9.34 9.14
CA ASN A 771 33.00 -10.34 9.44
C ASN A 771 32.42 -11.77 9.66
N ASN A 772 31.08 -11.90 9.61
CA ASN A 772 30.28 -13.10 9.83
C ASN A 772 30.48 -13.76 11.22
N ASP A 773 30.78 -12.98 12.26
CA ASP A 773 30.93 -13.43 13.66
C ASP A 773 29.68 -13.19 14.55
N THR A 774 28.60 -12.68 13.95
CA THR A 774 27.30 -12.34 14.56
C THR A 774 27.28 -11.13 15.50
N ILE A 775 28.41 -10.44 15.69
CA ILE A 775 28.48 -9.16 16.39
C ILE A 775 28.21 -8.01 15.40
N LEU A 776 27.53 -6.96 15.83
CA LEU A 776 27.37 -5.78 14.99
C LEU A 776 28.67 -4.96 14.92
N ASP A 777 29.21 -4.88 13.71
CA ASP A 777 30.21 -3.93 13.26
C ASP A 777 29.57 -2.58 12.89
N LEU A 778 30.39 -1.55 12.67
CA LEU A 778 29.95 -0.21 12.29
C LEU A 778 30.69 0.34 11.06
N VAL A 779 29.94 1.09 10.23
CA VAL A 779 30.47 1.82 9.08
C VAL A 779 30.08 3.29 9.19
N VAL A 780 31.06 4.18 9.08
CA VAL A 780 30.86 5.64 9.20
C VAL A 780 31.43 6.34 7.96
N SER A 781 30.64 7.22 7.32
CA SER A 781 31.13 8.06 6.21
C SER A 781 31.75 9.37 6.70
N ASN A 782 32.97 9.65 6.26
CA ASN A 782 33.78 10.78 6.71
C ASN A 782 33.91 11.82 5.59
N GLN A 783 33.03 12.82 5.58
CA GLN A 783 32.85 13.74 4.45
C GLN A 783 34.12 14.56 4.15
N GLY A 784 34.91 14.89 5.17
CA GLY A 784 36.05 15.82 5.08
C GLY A 784 37.40 15.12 4.85
N GLU A 785 37.48 13.81 5.07
CA GLU A 785 38.67 13.01 4.77
C GLU A 785 38.53 12.17 3.50
N ASN A 786 37.33 12.10 2.91
CA ASN A 786 37.02 11.26 1.74
C ASN A 786 37.29 9.77 2.03
N THR A 787 36.86 9.31 3.20
CA THR A 787 37.01 7.93 3.66
C THR A 787 35.70 7.38 4.20
N ILE A 788 35.60 6.06 4.28
CA ILE A 788 34.76 5.40 5.28
C ILE A 788 35.64 4.78 6.37
N SER A 789 35.15 4.80 7.61
CA SER A 789 35.73 4.09 8.74
C SER A 789 34.94 2.83 8.98
N ILE A 790 35.60 1.67 8.88
CA ILE A 790 35.07 0.39 9.32
C ILE A 790 35.56 0.14 10.75
N LEU A 791 34.64 -0.11 11.66
CA LEU A 791 34.94 -0.49 13.04
C LEU A 791 34.39 -1.88 13.24
N ILE A 792 35.28 -2.83 13.50
CA ILE A 792 34.91 -4.23 13.68
C ILE A 792 34.71 -4.52 15.16
N GLY A 793 33.53 -5.00 15.54
CA GLY A 793 33.18 -5.35 16.90
C GLY A 793 34.07 -6.47 17.46
N LEU A 794 34.21 -6.49 18.78
CA LEU A 794 34.93 -7.54 19.51
C LEU A 794 34.00 -8.37 20.40
N GLY A 795 32.69 -8.13 20.34
CA GLY A 795 31.68 -8.86 21.13
C GLY A 795 31.72 -8.55 22.61
N ASN A 796 32.46 -7.51 23.00
CA ASN A 796 32.48 -6.90 24.33
C ASN A 796 32.15 -5.40 24.26
N GLY A 797 31.73 -4.91 23.08
CA GLY A 797 31.46 -3.50 22.80
C GLY A 797 32.68 -2.61 22.59
N GLU A 798 33.89 -3.14 22.75
CA GLU A 798 35.08 -2.55 22.14
C GLU A 798 35.11 -2.87 20.64
N PHE A 799 35.79 -2.03 19.88
CA PHE A 799 35.98 -2.19 18.45
C PHE A 799 37.48 -2.26 18.14
N LYS A 800 37.85 -3.03 17.12
CA LYS A 800 39.18 -2.99 16.52
C LYS A 800 39.45 -1.56 16.04
N THR A 801 40.73 -1.15 16.07
CA THR A 801 41.15 0.13 15.50
C THR A 801 40.59 0.30 14.09
N GLN A 802 39.96 1.45 13.83
CA GLN A 802 39.27 1.71 12.56
C GLN A 802 40.13 1.33 11.34
N ILE A 803 39.54 0.59 10.42
CA ILE A 803 40.12 0.37 9.10
C ILE A 803 39.53 1.43 8.19
N LYS A 804 40.34 2.42 7.82
CA LYS A 804 39.94 3.46 6.86
C LYS A 804 40.08 2.92 5.43
N TYR A 805 39.01 3.06 4.66
CA TYR A 805 39.07 2.89 3.21
C TYR A 805 38.90 4.26 2.56
N MET A 806 39.82 4.60 1.66
CA MET A 806 39.64 5.75 0.76
C MET A 806 38.43 5.48 -0.14
N VAL A 807 37.54 6.46 -0.24
CA VAL A 807 36.41 6.48 -1.17
C VAL A 807 36.54 7.71 -2.09
N GLY A 808 35.52 8.06 -2.86
CA GLY A 808 35.50 9.32 -3.61
C GLY A 808 35.30 10.54 -2.69
N THR A 809 35.37 11.74 -3.27
CA THR A 809 35.28 12.99 -2.50
C THR A 809 33.88 13.33 -2.02
N LYS A 810 33.81 13.84 -0.78
CA LYS A 810 32.57 14.08 -0.02
C LYS A 810 31.62 12.85 0.00
N PRO A 811 32.00 11.74 0.63
CA PRO A 811 31.07 10.63 0.86
C PRO A 811 29.87 11.11 1.68
N ARG A 812 28.65 10.88 1.16
CA ARG A 812 27.42 11.51 1.66
C ARG A 812 26.40 10.50 2.17
N SER A 813 25.96 9.59 1.30
CA SER A 813 25.03 8.50 1.60
C SER A 813 25.72 7.16 1.38
N LEU A 814 25.22 6.12 2.05
CA LEU A 814 25.84 4.80 2.06
C LEU A 814 24.78 3.71 2.29
N VAL A 815 25.01 2.55 1.69
CA VAL A 815 24.15 1.35 1.80
C VAL A 815 25.00 0.09 1.90
N SER A 816 24.47 -0.94 2.55
CA SER A 816 25.09 -2.25 2.73
C SER A 816 24.15 -3.36 2.28
N ASN A 817 24.64 -4.28 1.45
CA ASN A 817 23.95 -5.51 1.07
C ASN A 817 24.97 -6.51 0.50
N ASP A 818 24.60 -7.77 0.30
CA ASP A 818 25.40 -8.67 -0.51
C ASP A 818 25.17 -8.36 -2.01
N PHE A 819 26.07 -7.56 -2.60
CA PHE A 819 25.97 -7.16 -4.00
C PHE A 819 26.68 -8.14 -4.95
N ASN A 820 27.40 -9.13 -4.42
CA ASN A 820 28.17 -10.08 -5.21
C ASN A 820 27.74 -11.55 -5.05
N HIS A 821 26.74 -11.81 -4.20
CA HIS A 821 26.15 -13.10 -3.85
C HIS A 821 27.15 -14.11 -3.27
N ASP A 822 28.17 -13.65 -2.53
CA ASP A 822 29.13 -14.52 -1.81
C ASP A 822 28.83 -14.71 -0.31
N GLY A 823 27.67 -14.24 0.15
CA GLY A 823 27.15 -14.42 1.51
C GLY A 823 27.71 -13.43 2.52
N LYS A 824 28.14 -12.25 2.08
CA LYS A 824 28.81 -11.23 2.91
C LYS A 824 28.31 -9.83 2.55
N LEU A 825 28.31 -8.94 3.53
CA LEU A 825 27.90 -7.56 3.30
C LEU A 825 29.00 -6.76 2.56
N ASP A 826 28.67 -6.34 1.35
CA ASP A 826 29.39 -5.33 0.57
C ASP A 826 28.92 -3.91 0.97
N LEU A 827 29.68 -2.89 0.57
CA LEU A 827 29.38 -1.48 0.83
C LEU A 827 29.39 -0.64 -0.44
N ILE A 828 28.43 0.28 -0.53
CA ILE A 828 28.35 1.27 -1.60
C ILE A 828 28.21 2.66 -1.00
N VAL A 829 29.05 3.58 -1.46
CA VAL A 829 29.19 4.94 -0.94
C VAL A 829 29.00 5.95 -2.06
N VAL A 830 28.09 6.91 -1.86
CA VAL A 830 27.81 8.00 -2.80
C VAL A 830 28.76 9.17 -2.55
N ASN A 831 29.53 9.58 -3.57
CA ASN A 831 30.55 10.61 -3.45
C ASN A 831 30.12 11.89 -4.19
N GLU A 832 29.62 12.86 -3.42
CA GLU A 832 28.94 14.08 -3.91
C GLU A 832 29.83 14.90 -4.85
N ALA A 833 31.13 15.03 -4.59
CA ALA A 833 32.01 15.93 -5.35
C ALA A 833 32.83 15.25 -6.45
N ASP A 834 32.92 13.91 -6.46
CA ASP A 834 33.62 13.15 -7.51
C ASP A 834 32.69 12.66 -8.62
N ASN A 835 31.37 12.75 -8.47
CA ASN A 835 30.38 12.20 -9.41
C ASN A 835 30.60 10.69 -9.62
N THR A 836 30.77 9.96 -8.52
CA THR A 836 30.98 8.51 -8.51
C THR A 836 30.26 7.84 -7.34
N ILE A 837 30.03 6.55 -7.47
CA ILE A 837 29.95 5.65 -6.30
C ILE A 837 31.29 4.94 -6.10
N SER A 838 31.60 4.63 -4.85
CA SER A 838 32.66 3.69 -4.47
C SER A 838 32.00 2.38 -4.05
N VAL A 839 32.34 1.28 -4.71
CA VAL A 839 31.91 -0.07 -4.36
C VAL A 839 33.07 -0.79 -3.68
N LEU A 840 32.80 -1.36 -2.51
CA LEU A 840 33.77 -2.07 -1.68
C LEU A 840 33.21 -3.43 -1.34
N ASN A 841 33.75 -4.50 -1.95
CA ASN A 841 33.25 -5.85 -1.71
C ASN A 841 33.77 -6.35 -0.36
N GLY A 842 32.88 -6.85 0.49
CA GLY A 842 33.18 -7.44 1.78
C GLY A 842 33.93 -8.77 1.61
N ARG A 843 34.97 -8.98 2.42
CA ARG A 843 35.67 -10.28 2.44
C ARG A 843 35.11 -11.24 3.47
N GLY A 844 34.22 -10.78 4.34
CA GLY A 844 33.63 -11.59 5.42
C GLY A 844 34.64 -11.87 6.53
N ASP A 845 35.64 -11.00 6.68
CA ASP A 845 36.62 -10.98 7.76
C ASP A 845 36.73 -9.58 8.40
N GLY A 846 35.78 -8.68 8.10
CA GLY A 846 35.80 -7.28 8.49
C GLY A 846 36.70 -6.40 7.60
N THR A 847 37.30 -6.96 6.54
CA THR A 847 38.02 -6.21 5.51
C THR A 847 37.28 -6.19 4.18
N PHE A 848 37.61 -5.20 3.36
CA PHE A 848 37.01 -4.99 2.06
C PHE A 848 38.06 -5.04 0.94
N SER A 849 37.61 -5.19 -0.30
CA SER A 849 38.43 -4.88 -1.47
C SER A 849 38.87 -3.41 -1.46
N SER A 850 39.88 -3.08 -2.27
CA SER A 850 40.05 -1.68 -2.70
C SER A 850 38.76 -1.22 -3.38
N GLN A 851 38.38 0.05 -3.17
CA GLN A 851 37.23 0.61 -3.88
C GLN A 851 37.36 0.42 -5.40
N VAL A 852 36.27 0.00 -6.03
CA VAL A 852 36.07 0.13 -7.46
C VAL A 852 35.09 1.28 -7.64
N THR A 853 35.50 2.33 -8.36
CA THR A 853 34.65 3.49 -8.61
C THR A 853 33.85 3.30 -9.89
N TYR A 854 32.56 3.61 -9.82
CA TYR A 854 31.69 3.68 -10.99
C TYR A 854 31.20 5.13 -11.14
N PRO A 855 31.28 5.71 -12.35
CA PRO A 855 30.83 7.08 -12.58
C PRO A 855 29.30 7.20 -12.47
N THR A 856 28.85 8.37 -12.04
CA THR A 856 27.44 8.79 -11.98
C THR A 856 27.26 10.10 -12.76
N ALA A 857 26.03 10.62 -12.78
CA ALA A 857 25.78 12.03 -13.10
C ALA A 857 26.30 12.99 -11.98
N SER A 858 26.21 14.30 -12.24
CA SER A 858 26.77 15.34 -11.36
C SER A 858 26.01 15.51 -10.05
N ASP A 859 26.78 15.63 -8.98
CA ASP A 859 26.37 15.87 -7.59
C ASP A 859 25.36 14.81 -7.10
N PRO A 860 25.76 13.52 -7.04
CA PRO A 860 24.91 12.45 -6.53
C PRO A 860 24.67 12.65 -5.02
N PHE A 861 23.42 12.51 -4.58
CA PHE A 861 22.98 13.02 -3.27
C PHE A 861 22.30 11.98 -2.39
N ASP A 862 21.40 11.18 -2.96
CA ASP A 862 20.64 10.13 -2.28
C ASP A 862 20.61 8.85 -3.14
N ILE A 863 20.45 7.69 -2.51
CA ILE A 863 20.53 6.37 -3.15
C ILE A 863 19.46 5.43 -2.60
N THR A 864 18.86 4.66 -3.49
CA THR A 864 18.00 3.52 -3.14
C THR A 864 18.47 2.26 -3.87
N ILE A 865 18.13 1.10 -3.33
CA ILE A 865 18.53 -0.22 -3.82
C ILE A 865 17.30 -1.06 -4.13
N GLY A 866 17.38 -1.87 -5.17
CA GLY A 866 16.29 -2.75 -5.58
C GLY A 866 16.69 -3.61 -6.76
N ASP A 867 16.00 -4.73 -6.97
CA ASP A 867 16.12 -5.53 -8.19
C ASP A 867 15.30 -4.83 -9.29
N PHE A 868 15.94 -4.04 -10.16
CA PHE A 868 15.25 -3.26 -11.20
C PHE A 868 15.17 -4.01 -12.53
N ASN A 869 15.94 -5.09 -12.68
CA ASN A 869 16.01 -5.93 -13.88
C ASN A 869 15.46 -7.35 -13.69
N ASN A 870 14.79 -7.59 -12.55
CA ASN A 870 14.21 -8.87 -12.12
C ASN A 870 15.20 -10.04 -12.25
N ASP A 871 16.47 -9.77 -11.96
CA ASP A 871 17.56 -10.73 -12.05
C ASP A 871 17.99 -11.30 -10.67
N SER A 872 17.31 -10.88 -9.60
CA SER A 872 17.55 -11.24 -8.20
C SER A 872 18.82 -10.63 -7.61
N SER A 873 19.46 -9.69 -8.29
CA SER A 873 20.57 -8.88 -7.75
C SER A 873 20.11 -7.48 -7.42
N MET A 874 20.67 -6.92 -6.36
CA MET A 874 20.35 -5.54 -5.98
C MET A 874 21.10 -4.57 -6.90
N ASP A 875 20.34 -3.84 -7.71
CA ASP A 875 20.76 -2.71 -8.52
C ASP A 875 20.67 -1.40 -7.73
N LEU A 876 21.12 -0.30 -8.33
CA LEU A 876 21.19 1.02 -7.69
C LEU A 876 20.45 2.09 -8.50
N ALA A 877 19.69 2.93 -7.80
CA ALA A 877 19.13 4.16 -8.34
C ALA A 877 19.57 5.37 -7.48
N ILE A 878 20.18 6.36 -8.13
CA ILE A 878 20.86 7.48 -7.46
C ILE A 878 20.29 8.80 -7.96
N ALA A 879 19.88 9.68 -7.05
CA ALA A 879 19.43 11.03 -7.33
C ALA A 879 20.63 11.98 -7.50
N ASN A 880 20.70 12.72 -8.62
CA ASN A 880 21.84 13.58 -8.98
C ASN A 880 21.38 15.04 -9.13
N ILE A 881 21.76 15.88 -8.16
CA ILE A 881 21.29 17.26 -8.04
C ILE A 881 21.84 18.15 -9.15
N GLY A 882 23.14 18.05 -9.43
CA GLY A 882 23.90 19.02 -10.23
C GLY A 882 23.43 19.12 -11.68
N ILE A 883 22.92 18.02 -12.26
CA ILE A 883 22.32 18.01 -13.61
C ILE A 883 20.88 17.46 -13.65
N SER A 884 20.24 17.25 -12.49
CA SER A 884 18.81 16.87 -12.40
C SER A 884 18.49 15.58 -13.17
N THR A 885 19.17 14.50 -12.81
CA THR A 885 19.00 13.17 -13.41
C THR A 885 18.94 12.08 -12.35
N ILE A 886 18.34 10.94 -12.69
CA ILE A 886 18.59 9.67 -12.00
C ILE A 886 19.71 8.94 -12.74
N THR A 887 20.64 8.35 -11.99
CA THR A 887 21.64 7.40 -12.49
C THR A 887 21.21 6.01 -12.09
N ILE A 888 21.15 5.08 -13.04
CA ILE A 888 20.92 3.66 -12.78
C ILE A 888 22.20 2.88 -13.05
N LEU A 889 22.54 2.00 -12.11
CA LEU A 889 23.63 1.02 -12.27
C LEU A 889 23.07 -0.37 -12.02
N LEU A 890 23.05 -1.19 -13.08
CA LEU A 890 22.66 -2.58 -13.00
C LEU A 890 23.84 -3.45 -12.56
N ASN A 891 23.58 -4.39 -11.66
CA ASN A 891 24.55 -5.27 -11.04
C ASN A 891 24.78 -6.52 -11.91
N ASN A 892 26.03 -6.87 -12.19
CA ASN A 892 26.38 -8.07 -12.95
C ASN A 892 26.47 -9.34 -12.05
N ARG A 893 25.74 -9.35 -10.93
CA ARG A 893 25.70 -10.40 -9.88
C ARG A 893 27.02 -10.76 -9.20
N ASN A 894 28.05 -9.95 -9.38
CA ASN A 894 29.41 -10.24 -8.92
C ASN A 894 30.07 -9.02 -8.25
N GLY A 895 29.25 -8.07 -7.76
CA GLY A 895 29.68 -6.80 -7.19
C GLY A 895 30.31 -5.85 -8.21
N THR A 896 30.19 -6.14 -9.51
CA THR A 896 30.52 -5.18 -10.57
C THR A 896 29.26 -4.63 -11.19
N PHE A 897 29.27 -3.35 -11.51
CA PHE A 897 28.14 -2.69 -12.15
C PHE A 897 28.40 -2.50 -13.65
N GLY A 898 27.35 -2.55 -14.44
CA GLY A 898 27.38 -2.24 -15.86
C GLY A 898 27.75 -0.78 -16.14
N ALA A 899 27.77 -0.41 -17.43
CA ALA A 899 27.80 1.00 -17.79
C ALA A 899 26.53 1.68 -17.24
N TYR A 900 26.71 2.72 -16.43
CA TYR A 900 25.57 3.51 -15.97
C TYR A 900 24.85 4.15 -17.18
N TYR A 901 23.56 4.37 -17.02
CA TYR A 901 22.83 5.28 -17.88
C TYR A 901 22.01 6.24 -17.03
N THR A 902 21.57 7.34 -17.64
CA THR A 902 20.80 8.39 -16.96
C THR A 902 19.55 8.75 -17.72
N PHE A 903 18.57 9.26 -16.99
CA PHE A 903 17.40 9.93 -17.52
C PHE A 903 17.06 11.14 -16.64
N SER A 904 16.31 12.09 -17.17
CA SER A 904 15.95 13.31 -16.45
C SER A 904 15.03 12.99 -15.27
N SER A 905 15.45 13.38 -14.06
CA SER A 905 14.53 13.55 -12.93
C SER A 905 13.75 14.87 -13.13
N GLY A 906 13.07 15.36 -12.09
CA GLY A 906 12.79 16.80 -12.00
C GLY A 906 14.03 17.58 -11.53
N ARG A 907 13.98 18.93 -11.58
CA ARG A 907 15.09 19.79 -11.09
C ARG A 907 15.42 19.56 -9.61
N TYR A 908 16.71 19.44 -9.29
CA TYR A 908 17.25 19.18 -7.94
C TYR A 908 16.55 18.01 -7.21
N PRO A 909 16.77 16.76 -7.63
CA PRO A 909 16.24 15.58 -6.94
C PRO A 909 16.94 15.38 -5.58
N ASN A 910 16.24 15.64 -4.48
CA ASN A 910 16.81 15.59 -3.13
C ASN A 910 16.70 14.22 -2.45
N SER A 911 15.68 13.44 -2.78
CA SER A 911 15.50 12.09 -2.24
C SER A 911 14.81 11.16 -3.22
N ILE A 912 15.13 9.87 -3.13
CA ILE A 912 14.65 8.80 -4.00
C ILE A 912 14.22 7.57 -3.17
N THR A 913 13.16 6.91 -3.58
CA THR A 913 12.71 5.64 -2.98
C THR A 913 12.19 4.71 -4.07
N SER A 914 12.30 3.40 -3.85
CA SER A 914 11.78 2.35 -4.74
C SER A 914 10.63 1.60 -4.08
N ALA A 915 9.59 1.31 -4.86
CA ALA A 915 8.48 0.43 -4.51
C ALA A 915 7.76 -0.01 -5.80
N ASP A 916 6.84 -0.95 -5.72
CA ASP A 916 5.90 -1.23 -6.81
C ASP A 916 4.73 -0.24 -6.70
N PHE A 917 4.66 0.75 -7.58
CA PHE A 917 3.61 1.78 -7.58
C PHE A 917 2.49 1.48 -8.58
N ASN A 918 2.56 0.41 -9.38
CA ASN A 918 1.53 0.04 -10.35
C ASN A 918 0.99 -1.39 -10.17
N ASN A 919 1.47 -2.12 -9.16
CA ASN A 919 1.18 -3.52 -8.83
C ASN A 919 1.56 -4.55 -9.91
N ASP A 920 2.50 -4.23 -10.80
CA ASP A 920 2.96 -5.13 -11.86
C ASP A 920 4.12 -6.07 -11.45
N ASN A 921 4.46 -6.06 -10.15
CA ASN A 921 5.51 -6.83 -9.48
C ASN A 921 6.93 -6.48 -9.96
N LYS A 922 7.18 -5.20 -10.21
CA LYS A 922 8.49 -4.63 -10.52
C LYS A 922 8.71 -3.38 -9.68
N LEU A 923 9.98 -3.06 -9.43
CA LEU A 923 10.32 -1.87 -8.67
C LEU A 923 10.35 -0.63 -9.57
N ASP A 924 9.42 0.27 -9.29
CA ASP A 924 9.37 1.64 -9.78
C ASP A 924 10.23 2.55 -8.89
N LEU A 925 10.41 3.81 -9.30
CA LEU A 925 11.11 4.84 -8.53
C LEU A 925 10.23 6.07 -8.31
N ALA A 926 10.25 6.62 -7.10
CA ALA A 926 9.67 7.91 -6.76
C ALA A 926 10.76 8.90 -6.32
N VAL A 927 10.73 10.13 -6.87
CA VAL A 927 11.74 11.17 -6.63
C VAL A 927 11.12 12.51 -6.24
N ALA A 928 11.53 13.02 -5.08
CA ALA A 928 11.27 14.39 -4.62
C ALA A 928 12.20 15.39 -5.35
N SER A 929 11.64 16.24 -6.21
CA SER A 929 12.39 17.22 -7.04
C SER A 929 12.22 18.66 -6.52
N TYR A 930 13.13 19.08 -5.64
CA TYR A 930 13.11 20.36 -4.91
C TYR A 930 12.97 21.59 -5.83
N GLY A 931 13.71 21.60 -6.94
CA GLY A 931 13.77 22.73 -7.87
C GLY A 931 12.62 22.78 -8.87
N GLU A 932 11.88 21.68 -9.04
CA GLU A 932 10.74 21.60 -9.95
C GLU A 932 9.40 21.61 -9.22
N GLN A 933 9.40 21.42 -7.90
CA GLN A 933 8.19 21.38 -7.07
C GLN A 933 7.28 20.22 -7.50
N THR A 934 7.90 19.05 -7.75
CA THR A 934 7.20 17.84 -8.18
C THR A 934 7.74 16.59 -7.49
N VAL A 935 6.86 15.61 -7.35
CA VAL A 935 7.23 14.22 -7.07
C VAL A 935 7.01 13.46 -8.36
N SER A 936 8.04 12.75 -8.81
CA SER A 936 8.00 12.05 -10.09
C SER A 936 8.11 10.56 -9.89
N ILE A 937 7.12 9.82 -10.41
CA ILE A 937 7.16 8.36 -10.51
C ILE A 937 7.81 7.98 -11.85
N PHE A 938 8.59 6.91 -11.84
CA PHE A 938 9.20 6.29 -13.01
C PHE A 938 8.91 4.81 -12.96
N LEU A 939 8.12 4.31 -13.90
CA LEU A 939 7.68 2.91 -13.89
C LEU A 939 8.81 2.02 -14.42
N GLY A 940 9.16 0.98 -13.67
CA GLY A 940 10.19 0.00 -14.03
C GLY A 940 9.68 -1.00 -15.07
N ASP A 941 10.49 -1.28 -16.09
CA ASP A 941 10.15 -2.31 -17.09
C ASP A 941 10.54 -3.74 -16.64
N GLY A 942 11.20 -3.87 -15.48
CA GLY A 942 11.70 -5.13 -14.92
C GLY A 942 12.86 -5.71 -15.72
N LYS A 943 13.57 -4.85 -16.49
CA LYS A 943 14.81 -5.16 -17.23
C LYS A 943 15.86 -4.07 -17.01
N GLY A 944 15.66 -3.26 -15.97
CA GLY A 944 16.53 -2.15 -15.63
C GLY A 944 16.36 -0.95 -16.55
N ASN A 945 15.19 -0.75 -17.17
CA ASN A 945 14.79 0.52 -17.80
C ASN A 945 13.61 1.15 -17.05
N PHE A 946 13.49 2.47 -17.15
CA PHE A 946 12.41 3.23 -16.52
C PHE A 946 11.64 4.06 -17.54
N SER A 947 10.34 4.26 -17.28
CA SER A 947 9.46 5.07 -18.11
C SER A 947 9.87 6.54 -18.16
N SER A 948 9.27 7.31 -19.06
CA SER A 948 9.21 8.77 -18.90
C SER A 948 8.60 9.13 -17.54
N ARG A 949 9.11 10.20 -16.91
CA ARG A 949 8.66 10.66 -15.60
C ARG A 949 7.16 11.01 -15.62
N ILE A 950 6.43 10.50 -14.64
CA ILE A 950 5.06 10.91 -14.33
C ILE A 950 5.17 11.87 -13.15
N SER A 951 5.18 13.17 -13.44
CA SER A 951 5.36 14.22 -12.43
C SER A 951 4.01 14.69 -11.86
N TYR A 952 3.85 14.52 -10.56
CA TYR A 952 2.75 15.10 -9.79
C TYR A 952 3.24 16.41 -9.14
N PRO A 953 2.45 17.49 -9.17
CA PRO A 953 2.76 18.69 -8.40
C PRO A 953 2.90 18.36 -6.91
N ALA A 954 3.99 18.79 -6.31
CA ALA A 954 4.21 18.74 -4.86
C ALA A 954 4.36 20.17 -4.37
N VAL A 955 3.75 20.51 -3.23
CA VAL A 955 3.76 21.89 -2.74
C VAL A 955 5.22 22.36 -2.55
N ASN A 956 5.49 23.64 -2.82
CA ASN A 956 6.82 24.23 -3.06
C ASN A 956 8.05 23.52 -2.41
N SER A 957 8.82 22.86 -3.29
CA SER A 957 10.16 22.29 -3.03
C SER A 957 10.20 21.02 -2.16
N PRO A 958 9.79 19.85 -2.70
CA PRO A 958 9.87 18.57 -2.02
C PRO A 958 11.31 18.16 -1.70
N ASN A 959 11.54 17.68 -0.48
CA ASN A 959 12.86 17.40 0.10
C ASN A 959 13.05 15.90 0.38
N PHE A 960 12.05 15.24 1.00
CA PHE A 960 12.07 13.79 1.22
C PHE A 960 10.83 13.10 0.66
N VAL A 961 10.98 11.85 0.21
CA VAL A 961 9.90 10.95 -0.20
C VAL A 961 10.06 9.59 0.46
N ARG A 962 8.96 8.98 0.90
CA ARG A 962 8.89 7.60 1.39
C ARG A 962 7.68 6.90 0.80
N ALA A 963 7.83 5.61 0.54
CA ALA A 963 6.79 4.74 0.04
C ALA A 963 6.23 3.87 1.19
N GLY A 964 4.94 3.55 1.13
CA GLY A 964 4.25 2.66 2.06
C GLY A 964 2.76 2.61 1.73
N ASP A 965 2.06 1.56 2.11
CA ASP A 965 0.60 1.52 2.04
C ASP A 965 0.05 2.37 3.21
N PHE A 966 -0.52 3.55 2.90
CA PHE A 966 -0.98 4.51 3.89
C PHE A 966 -2.50 4.46 4.10
N ASN A 967 -3.25 3.97 3.11
CA ASN A 967 -4.70 3.82 3.18
C ASN A 967 -5.16 2.38 3.57
N ASN A 968 -4.24 1.42 3.62
CA ASN A 968 -4.48 -0.01 3.87
C ASN A 968 -5.40 -0.68 2.82
N ASP A 969 -5.29 -0.25 1.55
CA ASP A 969 -5.96 -0.86 0.40
C ASP A 969 -5.13 -1.95 -0.31
N GLY A 970 -3.87 -2.13 0.11
CA GLY A 970 -2.92 -3.10 -0.44
C GLY A 970 -2.02 -2.55 -1.55
N LYS A 971 -2.17 -1.28 -1.93
CA LYS A 971 -1.36 -0.59 -2.95
C LYS A 971 -0.33 0.31 -2.26
N ILE A 972 0.84 0.51 -2.86
CA ILE A 972 1.87 1.37 -2.25
C ILE A 972 1.61 2.83 -2.62
N ASP A 973 1.43 3.67 -1.60
CA ASP A 973 1.27 5.13 -1.66
C ASP A 973 2.64 5.85 -1.47
N MET A 974 2.66 7.18 -1.58
CA MET A 974 3.83 8.02 -1.31
C MET A 974 3.55 9.15 -0.31
N ALA A 975 4.49 9.36 0.62
CA ALA A 975 4.50 10.45 1.59
C ALA A 975 5.70 11.38 1.31
N VAL A 976 5.44 12.68 1.10
CA VAL A 976 6.44 13.64 0.61
C VAL A 976 6.45 14.91 1.44
N THR A 977 7.58 15.22 2.08
CA THR A 977 7.77 16.50 2.76
C THR A 977 8.35 17.54 1.81
N SER A 978 7.97 18.80 1.97
CA SER A 978 8.55 19.93 1.23
C SER A 978 9.16 20.98 2.16
N ASP A 979 10.06 21.80 1.61
CA ASP A 979 10.99 22.66 2.37
C ASP A 979 10.60 24.16 2.36
N THR A 980 9.92 24.63 1.29
CA THR A 980 9.64 26.08 1.11
C THR A 980 8.15 26.42 1.18
N SER A 981 7.27 25.52 0.75
CA SER A 981 5.88 25.46 1.20
C SER A 981 5.78 24.85 2.59
N ASN A 982 6.85 24.19 3.02
CA ASN A 982 6.85 23.21 4.08
C ASN A 982 5.86 22.09 3.72
N SER A 983 5.03 21.57 4.64
CA SER A 983 3.98 20.57 4.36
C SER A 983 4.41 19.12 4.13
N LEU A 984 3.40 18.24 4.18
CA LEU A 984 3.44 16.83 3.78
C LEU A 984 2.34 16.55 2.74
N SER A 985 2.71 16.20 1.52
CA SER A 985 1.78 15.70 0.50
C SER A 985 1.72 14.17 0.56
N ILE A 986 0.52 13.60 0.65
CA ILE A 986 0.29 12.17 0.45
C ILE A 986 -0.27 11.96 -0.96
N PHE A 987 0.37 11.09 -1.73
CA PHE A 987 -0.08 10.66 -3.06
C PHE A 987 -0.56 9.23 -2.95
N LEU A 988 -1.86 9.05 -3.16
CA LEU A 988 -2.51 7.76 -3.01
C LEU A 988 -2.53 7.01 -4.33
N ASN A 989 -2.37 5.70 -4.26
CA ASN A 989 -2.30 4.83 -5.41
C ASN A 989 -3.70 4.34 -5.79
N SER A 990 -4.15 4.71 -6.98
CA SER A 990 -5.44 4.31 -7.54
C SER A 990 -5.34 3.30 -8.69
N CYS A 991 -4.15 2.73 -8.95
CA CYS A 991 -3.95 1.70 -9.98
C CYS A 991 -4.61 0.38 -9.54
N ASP A 992 -5.64 -0.08 -10.25
CA ASP A 992 -6.35 -1.35 -10.05
C ASP A 992 -5.68 -2.55 -10.74
#